data_AF-A0A0E0M7T1-F1
#
_entry.id   AF-A0A0E0M7T1-F1
#
_cell.length_a   1.000
_cell.length_b   1.000
_cell.length_c   1.000
_cell.angle_alpha   90.00
_cell.angle_beta   90.00
_cell.angle_gamma   90.00
#
_symmetry.space_group_name_H-M   'P 1'
#
loop_
_entity.id
_entity.type
_entity.pdbx_description
1 polymer ?
#
loop_
_entity_poly.entity_id
_entity_poly.type
_entity_poly.pdbx_seq_one_letter_code
_entity_poly.pdbx_strand_id
1 'polypeptide(L)'
;MNLMPLTSKLSMYNVLHTRTRAADTGGPQMSQGGEYAHAMAEFLRGSGGAAVIDGGLATELEANGADLKDALWSARCLFTCPDLIRKVHLDYLKAGASVLITGSYQATIQGFLSKGFSQEESESFLRRSVELAREARVIYLEKCSNGSDEAKDRTKYRKRPILIAASVGSYGAYLADGSEYSGDYGNEGTLEFLKNFHRRRLQVLAEAAPDVIVFETIPNKIETQAYVELLEECKLHIPAWFGFTSKDGINVVSGDSLIECASIADSCKEVAAVGINCTPPRFIHELVLSIRKVTSKPILIYPNSGESYDPIRKEWVECSGISNEDFVSYVKKWHEAGASLIGGCCRTSPDTIRGISKSLHGGFLLPFRLRPSAAAAPFLSGEEPPPPSALPERASVATATTTTITIRDGRRMSPETFTVVVEALVKLGKEDEAVRLFRGLERQRLLPWRDAGDGGEGVWSSSLAMVQALCMKGYVREAQGVVWHHKSELSIEPMVTIVQRSLLHGWCVHGNAKEARRVLDDIKSSRTPLGLPSFNDYLHCLCHRNLKFNPSALVPEAMDVLAEMRSYGVTPDASSFNILLSCLGRARRVKESYRILYLMREGKAECSPDWVSYYLVVRVLYLTGRIIRGKRLVDDMLESGVLPTGKFFHGLIGVLCGTEKVDHALDMFRLMKRCQLVDTHAYDLLIEKLCRNGRFEDGKELWNDAKKNGFMLGCSEDLLDPLKTEFLIEGHAILMDSTQDQQQDFGVLLKQGAEGRVFVSTFVGRKCVIKERFSKKYRHPLLDSKLTLKRLNAEARCMTKARKLGVPTPVLYAVDPLLHTLTFEYVDGLSVKDILLGFGSNGINEEQLVDIATQIGNAVGKLHDGGLVHGDLTTSNMIIKNSTNKLVLIDFGLSFISTIPEDKAVDLYVLERALISMHSSCGDVKIFKAMVRYYEQASSSQATGQKANNDRMKLNLDLLDNTDARPDDSTLYIIIPSICTGSVVLLLVTSEWIGIVIVMVILAFTMNQKSYICYLVYQMLR
;
A
#
# COMPACT_ATOMS: atom_id res chain seq x y z
N MET A 1 21.01 3.60 -55.49
CA MET A 1 20.01 2.71 -56.11
C MET A 1 18.76 2.73 -55.24
N ASN A 2 17.62 3.01 -55.88
CA ASN A 2 16.32 3.41 -55.33
C ASN A 2 15.88 2.76 -54.01
N LEU A 3 15.63 3.60 -52.99
CA LEU A 3 14.73 3.32 -51.88
C LEU A 3 13.29 3.36 -52.41
N MET A 4 12.69 2.20 -52.67
CA MET A 4 11.23 2.09 -52.78
C MET A 4 10.60 2.26 -51.38
N PRO A 5 9.45 2.94 -51.24
CA PRO A 5 8.82 3.15 -49.95
C PRO A 5 8.12 1.86 -49.47
N LEU A 6 8.44 1.43 -48.24
CA LEU A 6 7.84 0.29 -47.52
C LEU A 6 6.35 0.49 -47.16
N THR A 7 5.71 1.57 -47.62
CA THR A 7 4.32 1.92 -47.25
C THR A 7 3.27 1.02 -47.90
N SER A 8 3.57 0.31 -48.99
CA SER A 8 2.59 -0.51 -49.71
C SER A 8 2.30 -1.88 -49.08
N LYS A 9 3.22 -2.44 -48.28
CA LYS A 9 3.00 -3.72 -47.56
C LYS A 9 2.30 -3.57 -46.20
N LEU A 10 2.16 -2.34 -45.69
CA LEU A 10 1.65 -2.07 -44.33
C LEU A 10 0.11 -1.98 -44.24
N SER A 11 -0.63 -1.81 -45.35
CA SER A 11 -2.11 -1.71 -45.30
C SER A 11 -2.86 -3.05 -45.30
N MET A 12 -2.15 -4.18 -45.45
CA MET A 12 -2.75 -5.53 -45.51
C MET A 12 -3.18 -6.13 -44.16
N TYR A 13 -3.03 -5.40 -43.04
CA TYR A 13 -3.15 -5.96 -41.69
C TYR A 13 -4.13 -5.23 -40.76
N ASN A 14 -5.16 -4.56 -41.27
CA ASN A 14 -6.27 -4.13 -40.42
C ASN A 14 -7.27 -5.29 -40.27
N VAL A 15 -7.31 -5.87 -39.07
CA VAL A 15 -8.04 -7.11 -38.77
C VAL A 15 -9.55 -6.88 -38.77
N LEU A 16 -10.00 -5.67 -38.42
CA LEU A 16 -11.42 -5.30 -38.36
C LEU A 16 -11.92 -4.48 -39.58
N HIS A 17 -11.03 -4.04 -40.49
CA HIS A 17 -11.39 -3.23 -41.67
C HIS A 17 -11.40 -3.99 -43.01
N THR A 18 -11.00 -5.27 -43.04
CA THR A 18 -10.68 -5.98 -44.29
C THR A 18 -11.89 -6.38 -45.17
N ARG A 19 -13.13 -5.95 -44.86
CA ARG A 19 -14.32 -6.27 -45.68
C ARG A 19 -15.13 -5.10 -46.23
N THR A 20 -14.88 -3.85 -45.85
CA THR A 20 -15.66 -2.72 -46.40
C THR A 20 -15.31 -2.35 -47.85
N ARG A 21 -14.29 -2.96 -48.48
CA ARG A 21 -13.92 -2.76 -49.89
C ARG A 21 -14.40 -3.84 -50.86
N ALA A 22 -15.08 -4.90 -50.40
CA ALA A 22 -15.50 -6.04 -51.23
C ALA A 22 -17.02 -6.10 -51.49
N ALA A 23 -17.75 -5.01 -51.23
CA ALA A 23 -19.20 -4.94 -51.47
C ALA A 23 -19.53 -3.90 -52.55
N ASP A 24 -19.12 -4.19 -53.79
CA ASP A 24 -19.60 -3.47 -54.99
C ASP A 24 -20.15 -4.44 -56.05
N THR A 25 -20.59 -5.63 -55.62
CA THR A 25 -21.38 -6.56 -56.44
C THR A 25 -22.69 -6.86 -55.74
N GLY A 26 -23.79 -6.43 -56.37
CA GLY A 26 -25.12 -6.28 -55.78
C GLY A 26 -25.64 -7.48 -54.97
N GLY A 27 -25.99 -7.19 -53.73
CA GLY A 27 -26.76 -8.02 -52.81
C GLY A 27 -27.49 -7.12 -51.80
N PRO A 28 -28.62 -7.57 -51.20
CA PRO A 28 -29.55 -6.70 -50.50
C PRO A 28 -28.91 -6.03 -49.27
N GLN A 29 -29.09 -4.70 -49.17
CA GLN A 29 -28.62 -3.87 -48.05
C GLN A 29 -29.21 -4.37 -46.72
N MET A 30 -28.36 -4.95 -45.88
CA MET A 30 -28.64 -5.09 -44.45
C MET A 30 -28.29 -3.80 -43.72
N SER A 31 -29.11 -3.41 -42.74
CA SER A 31 -29.00 -2.19 -41.93
C SER A 31 -27.62 -2.04 -41.25
N GLN A 32 -26.98 -0.89 -41.44
CA GLN A 32 -25.60 -0.53 -41.02
C GLN A 32 -25.28 -0.51 -39.50
N GLY A 33 -26.20 -0.91 -38.61
CA GLY A 33 -26.04 -0.74 -37.16
C GLY A 33 -25.20 -1.80 -36.41
N GLY A 34 -24.80 -2.90 -37.04
CA GLY A 34 -24.19 -4.06 -36.37
C GLY A 34 -22.82 -4.52 -36.88
N GLU A 35 -22.21 -3.77 -37.81
CA GLU A 35 -21.04 -4.24 -38.57
C GLU A 35 -19.77 -4.41 -37.70
N TYR A 36 -19.49 -3.47 -36.80
CA TYR A 36 -18.29 -3.52 -35.94
C TYR A 36 -18.39 -4.53 -34.79
N ALA A 37 -19.57 -4.66 -34.17
CA ALA A 37 -19.83 -5.71 -33.18
C ALA A 37 -19.70 -7.10 -33.82
N HIS A 38 -20.13 -7.25 -35.08
CA HIS A 38 -19.93 -8.49 -35.84
C HIS A 38 -18.45 -8.76 -36.13
N ALA A 39 -17.67 -7.75 -36.54
CA ALA A 39 -16.24 -7.88 -36.78
C ALA A 39 -15.47 -8.28 -35.49
N MET A 40 -15.84 -7.69 -34.34
CA MET A 40 -15.29 -8.08 -33.04
C MET A 40 -15.66 -9.53 -32.69
N ALA A 41 -16.89 -9.96 -32.99
CA ALA A 41 -17.30 -11.35 -32.80
C ALA A 41 -16.53 -12.33 -33.72
N GLU A 42 -16.22 -11.94 -34.96
CA GLU A 42 -15.34 -12.70 -35.87
C GLU A 42 -13.92 -12.82 -35.30
N PHE A 43 -13.36 -11.73 -34.79
CA PHE A 43 -12.06 -11.74 -34.12
C PHE A 43 -12.03 -12.67 -32.90
N LEU A 44 -13.09 -12.65 -32.08
CA LEU A 44 -13.23 -13.54 -30.93
C LEU A 44 -13.33 -15.01 -31.37
N ARG A 45 -14.09 -15.31 -32.43
CA ARG A 45 -14.13 -16.66 -33.02
C ARG A 45 -12.74 -17.11 -33.49
N GLY A 46 -12.01 -16.23 -34.17
CA GLY A 46 -10.62 -16.47 -34.60
C GLY A 46 -9.62 -16.63 -33.44
N SER A 47 -9.99 -16.19 -32.25
CA SER A 47 -9.19 -16.32 -31.01
C SER A 47 -9.58 -17.53 -30.16
N GLY A 48 -10.62 -18.29 -30.53
CA GLY A 48 -11.09 -19.45 -29.75
C GLY A 48 -12.27 -19.16 -28.81
N GLY A 49 -13.03 -18.10 -29.07
CA GLY A 49 -14.25 -17.72 -28.32
C GLY A 49 -14.03 -16.65 -27.25
N ALA A 50 -12.78 -16.46 -26.81
CA ALA A 50 -12.35 -15.34 -25.98
C ALA A 50 -10.99 -14.84 -26.46
N ALA A 51 -10.71 -13.55 -26.27
CA ALA A 51 -9.41 -12.95 -26.58
C ALA A 51 -8.76 -12.38 -25.32
N VAL A 52 -7.44 -12.49 -25.26
CA VAL A 52 -6.64 -12.02 -24.12
C VAL A 52 -6.17 -10.61 -24.41
N ILE A 53 -6.52 -9.66 -23.53
CA ILE A 53 -5.97 -8.30 -23.56
C ILE A 53 -4.60 -8.33 -22.85
N ASP A 54 -3.69 -7.42 -23.21
CA ASP A 54 -2.42 -7.23 -22.51
C ASP A 54 -2.60 -6.73 -21.06
N GLY A 55 -1.48 -6.36 -20.42
CA GLY A 55 -1.40 -6.01 -19.01
C GLY A 55 -0.96 -4.57 -18.75
N GLY A 56 -0.56 -4.28 -17.52
CA GLY A 56 -0.05 -2.97 -17.12
C GLY A 56 1.23 -2.57 -17.86
N LEU A 57 1.12 -1.71 -18.87
CA LEU A 57 2.26 -1.20 -19.63
C LEU A 57 3.26 -0.44 -18.74
N ALA A 58 2.76 0.46 -17.88
CA ALA A 58 3.61 1.24 -16.97
C ALA A 58 4.40 0.34 -16.01
N THR A 59 3.75 -0.68 -15.45
CA THR A 59 4.38 -1.65 -14.54
C THR A 59 5.56 -2.35 -15.21
N GLU A 60 5.39 -2.80 -16.45
CA GLU A 60 6.46 -3.47 -17.19
C GLU A 60 7.56 -2.52 -17.65
N LEU A 61 7.23 -1.27 -17.99
CA LEU A 61 8.25 -0.27 -18.29
C LEU A 61 9.14 -0.01 -17.05
N GLU A 62 8.56 0.14 -15.86
CA GLU A 62 9.31 0.28 -14.60
C GLU A 62 10.14 -0.96 -14.27
N ALA A 63 9.57 -2.16 -14.44
CA ALA A 63 10.28 -3.43 -14.20
C ALA A 63 11.48 -3.60 -15.15
N ASN A 64 11.44 -2.99 -16.33
CA ASN A 64 12.55 -2.95 -17.28
C ASN A 64 13.43 -1.68 -17.14
N GLY A 65 13.30 -0.94 -16.03
CA GLY A 65 14.20 0.15 -15.65
C GLY A 65 13.85 1.54 -16.20
N ALA A 66 12.64 1.75 -16.74
CA ALA A 66 12.18 3.09 -17.12
C ALA A 66 11.82 3.93 -15.89
N ASP A 67 12.21 5.21 -15.89
CA ASP A 67 11.80 6.17 -14.87
C ASP A 67 10.47 6.84 -15.25
N LEU A 68 9.40 6.49 -14.53
CA LEU A 68 8.05 7.05 -14.75
C LEU A 68 7.70 8.21 -13.79
N LYS A 69 8.68 8.76 -13.04
CA LYS A 69 8.48 9.89 -12.12
C LYS A 69 8.37 11.23 -12.86
N ASP A 70 7.48 11.31 -13.83
CA ASP A 70 7.13 12.52 -14.56
C ASP A 70 5.60 12.74 -14.55
N ALA A 71 5.15 13.95 -14.85
CA ALA A 71 3.72 14.24 -15.03
C ALA A 71 3.12 13.49 -16.24
N LEU A 72 3.94 13.10 -17.22
CA LEU A 72 3.53 12.31 -18.39
C LEU A 72 3.66 10.79 -18.21
N TRP A 73 4.00 10.30 -17.01
CA TRP A 73 4.20 8.87 -16.67
C TRP A 73 4.81 8.04 -17.82
N SER A 74 4.05 7.07 -18.35
CA SER A 74 4.44 6.17 -19.43
C SER A 74 4.48 6.85 -20.81
N ALA A 75 3.77 7.97 -21.01
CA ALA A 75 3.79 8.71 -22.28
C ALA A 75 5.17 9.36 -22.54
N ARG A 76 5.96 9.63 -21.49
CA ARG A 76 7.36 10.07 -21.63
C ARG A 76 8.21 9.05 -22.40
N CYS A 77 7.95 7.76 -22.20
CA CYS A 77 8.70 6.69 -22.85
C CYS A 77 8.53 6.68 -24.38
N LEU A 78 7.49 7.32 -24.93
CA LEU A 78 7.27 7.42 -26.38
C LEU A 78 8.42 8.13 -27.10
N PHE A 79 9.10 9.06 -26.43
CA PHE A 79 10.22 9.81 -27.00
C PHE A 79 11.55 9.58 -26.28
N THR A 80 11.56 9.08 -25.03
CA THR A 80 12.82 8.77 -24.34
C THR A 80 13.32 7.34 -24.56
N CYS A 81 12.41 6.36 -24.69
CA CYS A 81 12.77 4.94 -24.82
C CYS A 81 11.72 4.13 -25.63
N PRO A 82 11.46 4.50 -26.90
CA PRO A 82 10.44 3.85 -27.73
C PRO A 82 10.70 2.34 -27.95
N ASP A 83 11.97 1.94 -28.03
CA ASP A 83 12.35 0.52 -28.19
C ASP A 83 11.89 -0.33 -27.00
N LEU A 84 11.85 0.25 -25.80
CA LEU A 84 11.40 -0.46 -24.61
C LEU A 84 9.88 -0.71 -24.65
N ILE A 85 9.09 0.27 -25.10
CA ILE A 85 7.64 0.09 -25.33
C ILE A 85 7.40 -1.06 -26.33
N ARG A 86 8.15 -1.08 -27.44
CA ARG A 86 8.06 -2.17 -28.43
C ARG A 86 8.43 -3.53 -27.82
N LYS A 87 9.47 -3.59 -26.98
CA LYS A 87 9.86 -4.80 -26.25
C LYS A 87 8.73 -5.29 -25.35
N VAL A 88 8.14 -4.41 -24.54
CA VAL A 88 7.05 -4.76 -23.61
C VAL A 88 5.82 -5.28 -24.36
N HIS A 89 5.41 -4.63 -25.46
CA HIS A 89 4.34 -5.15 -26.31
C HIS A 89 4.66 -6.56 -26.85
N LEU A 90 5.89 -6.79 -27.29
CA LEU A 90 6.32 -8.10 -27.76
C LEU A 90 6.29 -9.16 -26.63
N ASP A 91 6.64 -8.78 -25.40
CA ASP A 91 6.62 -9.67 -24.25
C ASP A 91 5.17 -10.06 -23.86
N TYR A 92 4.21 -9.14 -23.97
CA TYR A 92 2.78 -9.45 -23.84
C TYR A 92 2.25 -10.38 -24.96
N LEU A 93 2.71 -10.19 -26.20
CA LEU A 93 2.39 -11.14 -27.27
C LEU A 93 2.98 -12.53 -26.99
N LYS A 94 4.22 -12.65 -26.50
CA LYS A 94 4.79 -13.96 -26.08
C LYS A 94 4.06 -14.56 -24.87
N ALA A 95 3.42 -13.74 -24.03
CA ALA A 95 2.59 -14.20 -22.92
C ALA A 95 1.24 -14.77 -23.35
N GLY A 96 0.76 -14.43 -24.55
CA GLY A 96 -0.49 -14.92 -25.09
C GLY A 96 -1.55 -13.85 -25.31
N ALA A 97 -1.22 -12.55 -25.22
CA ALA A 97 -2.13 -11.47 -25.57
C ALA A 97 -2.51 -11.51 -27.06
N SER A 98 -3.78 -11.26 -27.37
CA SER A 98 -4.32 -11.08 -28.72
C SER A 98 -4.74 -9.63 -28.97
N VAL A 99 -4.75 -8.78 -27.95
CA VAL A 99 -4.97 -7.33 -28.08
C VAL A 99 -3.83 -6.60 -27.37
N LEU A 100 -3.23 -5.62 -28.05
CA LEU A 100 -2.23 -4.72 -27.48
C LEU A 100 -2.82 -3.33 -27.32
N ILE A 101 -2.85 -2.81 -26.10
CA ILE A 101 -3.28 -1.45 -25.80
C ILE A 101 -2.06 -0.52 -25.90
N THR A 102 -2.14 0.53 -26.71
CA THR A 102 -1.02 1.45 -26.96
C THR A 102 -0.68 2.29 -25.74
N GLY A 103 0.57 2.77 -25.66
CA GLY A 103 1.04 3.68 -24.61
C GLY A 103 0.53 5.11 -24.71
N SER A 104 -0.72 5.32 -25.12
CA SER A 104 -1.34 6.64 -25.31
C SER A 104 -2.36 7.05 -24.26
N TYR A 105 -2.58 6.24 -23.22
CA TYR A 105 -3.55 6.50 -22.14
C TYR A 105 -3.49 7.94 -21.60
N GLN A 106 -2.31 8.35 -21.12
CA GLN A 106 -2.07 9.68 -20.56
C GLN A 106 -1.50 10.66 -21.60
N ALA A 107 -1.17 10.18 -22.81
CA ALA A 107 -0.60 11.01 -23.87
C ALA A 107 -1.68 12.00 -24.35
N THR A 108 -1.48 13.27 -24.07
CA THR A 108 -2.39 14.36 -24.45
C THR A 108 -1.59 15.47 -25.08
N ILE A 109 -2.18 16.15 -26.07
CA ILE A 109 -1.52 17.27 -26.75
C ILE A 109 -1.22 18.37 -25.72
N GLN A 110 -2.19 18.67 -24.86
CA GLN A 110 -2.07 19.64 -23.77
C GLN A 110 -0.98 19.25 -22.75
N GLY A 111 -0.88 17.96 -22.41
CA GLY A 111 0.19 17.46 -21.54
C GLY A 111 1.58 17.65 -22.13
N PHE A 112 1.76 17.34 -23.41
CA PHE A 112 3.05 17.53 -24.10
C PHE A 112 3.40 19.01 -24.30
N LEU A 113 2.43 19.85 -24.68
CA LEU A 113 2.61 21.31 -24.78
C LEU A 113 3.10 21.90 -23.44
N SER A 114 2.56 21.44 -22.30
CA SER A 114 2.99 21.90 -20.97
C SER A 114 4.45 21.55 -20.64
N LYS A 115 5.03 20.58 -21.35
CA LYS A 115 6.44 20.15 -21.23
C LYS A 115 7.35 20.80 -22.27
N GLY A 116 6.83 21.71 -23.09
CA GLY A 116 7.60 22.50 -24.05
C GLY A 116 7.71 21.88 -25.45
N PHE A 117 6.96 20.80 -25.75
CA PHE A 117 6.89 20.24 -27.09
C PHE A 117 5.96 21.06 -27.98
N SER A 118 6.19 21.05 -29.30
CA SER A 118 5.27 21.66 -30.27
C SER A 118 4.01 20.81 -30.44
N GLN A 119 2.97 21.39 -31.06
CA GLN A 119 1.76 20.63 -31.39
C GLN A 119 2.09 19.48 -32.34
N GLU A 120 2.93 19.71 -33.35
CA GLU A 120 3.35 18.69 -34.32
C GLU A 120 4.11 17.54 -33.65
N GLU A 121 5.02 17.85 -32.72
CA GLU A 121 5.75 16.84 -31.94
C GLU A 121 4.79 16.02 -31.08
N SER A 122 3.86 16.68 -30.40
CA SER A 122 2.83 16.06 -29.57
C SER A 122 1.96 15.08 -30.37
N GLU A 123 1.52 15.49 -31.57
CA GLU A 123 0.76 14.63 -32.48
C GLU A 123 1.62 13.47 -33.01
N SER A 124 2.90 13.71 -33.29
CA SER A 124 3.86 12.68 -33.71
C SER A 124 4.03 11.59 -32.65
N PHE A 125 4.12 11.96 -31.36
CA PHE A 125 4.20 10.98 -30.27
C PHE A 125 2.94 10.13 -30.12
N LEU A 126 1.76 10.71 -30.34
CA LEU A 126 0.51 9.96 -30.37
C LEU A 126 0.50 8.92 -31.51
N ARG A 127 0.88 9.32 -32.74
CA ARG A 127 1.03 8.38 -33.86
C ARG A 127 2.06 7.31 -33.57
N ARG A 128 3.19 7.68 -32.95
CA ARG A 128 4.27 6.76 -32.59
C ARG A 128 3.81 5.66 -31.62
N SER A 129 2.88 5.96 -30.72
CA SER A 129 2.33 4.94 -29.80
C SER A 129 1.67 3.77 -30.53
N VAL A 130 0.93 4.05 -31.62
CA VAL A 130 0.26 3.05 -32.45
C VAL A 130 1.28 2.33 -33.34
N GLU A 131 2.25 3.06 -33.88
CA GLU A 131 3.35 2.48 -34.68
C GLU A 131 4.15 1.45 -33.91
N LEU A 132 4.53 1.72 -32.65
CA LEU A 132 5.33 0.81 -31.84
C LEU A 132 4.60 -0.51 -31.55
N ALA A 133 3.30 -0.46 -31.26
CA ALA A 133 2.48 -1.65 -31.07
C ALA A 133 2.32 -2.44 -32.39
N ARG A 134 2.17 -1.75 -33.52
CA ARG A 134 2.12 -2.35 -34.86
C ARG A 134 3.45 -3.00 -35.25
N GLU A 135 4.59 -2.35 -34.97
CA GLU A 135 5.94 -2.91 -35.15
C GLU A 135 6.08 -4.22 -34.34
N ALA A 136 5.66 -4.23 -33.07
CA ALA A 136 5.69 -5.43 -32.23
C ALA A 136 4.84 -6.58 -32.81
N ARG A 137 3.64 -6.27 -33.35
CA ARG A 137 2.78 -7.23 -34.04
C ARG A 137 3.46 -7.82 -35.28
N VAL A 138 4.07 -7.00 -36.12
CA VAL A 138 4.79 -7.47 -37.33
C VAL A 138 5.93 -8.40 -36.95
N ILE A 139 6.78 -7.98 -36.01
CA ILE A 139 7.92 -8.78 -35.50
C ILE A 139 7.43 -10.14 -34.96
N TYR A 140 6.33 -10.15 -34.21
CA TYR A 140 5.78 -11.39 -33.67
C TYR A 140 5.24 -12.32 -34.78
N LEU A 141 4.51 -11.79 -35.76
CA LEU A 141 3.93 -12.59 -36.85
C LEU A 141 4.99 -13.14 -37.82
N GLU A 142 6.06 -12.39 -38.07
CA GLU A 142 7.22 -12.87 -38.85
C GLU A 142 7.90 -14.04 -38.16
N LYS A 143 8.12 -13.94 -36.83
CA LYS A 143 8.66 -15.04 -36.02
C LYS A 143 7.74 -16.27 -35.99
N CYS A 144 6.42 -16.09 -36.03
CA CYS A 144 5.48 -17.20 -36.18
C CYS A 144 5.53 -17.87 -37.57
N SER A 145 5.98 -17.17 -38.62
CA SER A 145 5.96 -17.65 -40.01
C SER A 145 7.28 -18.31 -40.42
N ASN A 146 8.41 -17.87 -39.88
CA ASN A 146 9.76 -18.35 -40.23
C ASN A 146 10.18 -19.61 -39.46
N GLY A 147 9.26 -20.54 -39.18
CA GLY A 147 9.42 -21.69 -38.28
C GLY A 147 10.86 -22.21 -38.18
N SER A 148 11.57 -21.82 -37.11
CA SER A 148 12.91 -22.33 -36.85
C SER A 148 12.80 -23.76 -36.32
N ASP A 149 13.64 -24.64 -36.88
CA ASP A 149 13.75 -26.08 -36.59
C ASP A 149 14.23 -26.41 -35.16
N GLU A 150 14.26 -25.44 -34.25
CA GLU A 150 14.51 -25.70 -32.84
C GLU A 150 13.23 -26.13 -32.13
N ALA A 151 13.06 -27.44 -32.00
CA ALA A 151 11.92 -28.11 -31.36
C ALA A 151 11.61 -27.68 -29.91
N LYS A 152 12.36 -26.74 -29.31
CA LYS A 152 12.16 -26.24 -27.94
C LYS A 152 11.26 -24.99 -27.82
N ASP A 153 11.10 -24.16 -28.87
CA ASP A 153 10.41 -22.84 -28.73
C ASP A 153 8.99 -22.76 -29.34
N ARG A 154 8.45 -23.89 -29.84
CA ARG A 154 7.08 -23.96 -30.43
C ARG A 154 5.95 -23.54 -29.48
N THR A 155 6.19 -23.47 -28.16
CA THR A 155 5.19 -23.07 -27.17
C THR A 155 5.06 -21.54 -27.02
N LYS A 156 6.04 -20.74 -27.45
CA LYS A 156 6.03 -19.27 -27.25
C LYS A 156 5.39 -18.48 -28.40
N TYR A 157 5.45 -18.97 -29.63
CA TYR A 157 4.99 -18.25 -30.82
C TYR A 157 3.83 -18.98 -31.50
N ARG A 158 2.60 -18.67 -31.09
CA ARG A 158 1.37 -19.20 -31.70
C ARG A 158 0.76 -18.18 -32.65
N LYS A 159 0.49 -18.59 -33.90
CA LYS A 159 -0.24 -17.80 -34.90
C LYS A 159 -1.68 -17.60 -34.43
N ARG A 160 -2.09 -16.35 -34.30
CA ARG A 160 -3.44 -15.92 -33.90
C ARG A 160 -3.69 -14.49 -34.41
N PRO A 161 -4.95 -14.04 -34.54
CA PRO A 161 -5.21 -12.64 -34.87
C PRO A 161 -4.74 -11.74 -33.71
N ILE A 162 -4.16 -10.58 -34.04
CA ILE A 162 -3.64 -9.60 -33.07
C ILE A 162 -4.20 -8.21 -33.41
N LEU A 163 -4.94 -7.62 -32.47
CA LEU A 163 -5.48 -6.26 -32.57
C LEU A 163 -4.57 -5.24 -31.92
N ILE A 164 -4.46 -4.06 -32.54
CA ILE A 164 -3.87 -2.86 -31.94
C ILE A 164 -4.98 -1.92 -31.50
N ALA A 165 -5.05 -1.68 -30.19
CA ALA A 165 -6.04 -0.87 -29.52
C ALA A 165 -5.43 0.49 -29.12
N ALA A 166 -5.86 1.58 -29.76
CA ALA A 166 -5.38 2.92 -29.43
C ALA A 166 -6.02 3.45 -28.14
N SER A 167 -5.23 3.57 -27.08
CA SER A 167 -5.69 4.00 -25.76
C SER A 167 -6.03 5.49 -25.69
N VAL A 168 -7.20 5.79 -25.13
CA VAL A 168 -7.68 7.13 -24.80
C VAL A 168 -8.12 7.11 -23.33
N GLY A 169 -7.27 7.63 -22.44
CA GLY A 169 -7.61 7.80 -21.03
C GLY A 169 -8.55 8.97 -20.79
N SER A 170 -9.26 8.93 -19.66
CA SER A 170 -10.13 10.01 -19.19
C SER A 170 -9.39 11.32 -18.95
N TYR A 171 -10.13 12.43 -18.89
CA TYR A 171 -9.61 13.74 -18.52
C TYR A 171 -8.92 13.72 -17.15
N GLY A 172 -9.41 12.92 -16.21
CA GLY A 172 -8.76 12.71 -14.91
C GLY A 172 -7.31 12.22 -15.01
N ALA A 173 -6.99 11.38 -16.00
CA ALA A 173 -5.62 10.90 -16.22
C ALA A 173 -4.65 12.04 -16.61
N TYR A 174 -5.15 13.07 -17.29
CA TYR A 174 -4.36 14.27 -17.61
C TYR A 174 -4.09 15.13 -16.37
N LEU A 175 -5.07 15.27 -15.47
CA LEU A 175 -4.90 16.05 -14.24
C LEU A 175 -3.86 15.44 -13.29
N ALA A 176 -3.66 14.12 -13.35
CA ALA A 176 -2.68 13.39 -12.55
C ALA A 176 -2.83 13.60 -11.03
N ASP A 177 -4.06 13.87 -10.59
CA ASP A 177 -4.46 14.13 -9.19
C ASP A 177 -5.35 13.04 -8.60
N GLY A 178 -5.61 11.97 -9.36
CA GLY A 178 -6.50 10.87 -8.98
C GLY A 178 -7.97 11.08 -9.37
N SER A 179 -8.28 12.13 -10.12
CA SER A 179 -9.65 12.41 -10.57
C SER A 179 -10.22 11.32 -11.49
N GLU A 180 -9.39 10.50 -12.12
CA GLU A 180 -9.80 9.29 -12.83
C GLU A 180 -10.40 8.20 -11.90
N TYR A 181 -10.18 8.33 -10.59
CA TYR A 181 -10.74 7.45 -9.54
C TYR A 181 -11.77 8.15 -8.64
N SER A 182 -11.95 9.47 -8.78
CA SER A 182 -13.01 10.24 -8.12
C SER A 182 -14.19 10.52 -9.04
N GLY A 183 -13.93 10.72 -10.33
CA GLY A 183 -14.88 11.17 -11.35
C GLY A 183 -15.36 12.62 -11.20
N ASP A 184 -14.80 13.38 -10.26
CA ASP A 184 -15.13 14.79 -10.00
C ASP A 184 -14.10 15.70 -10.67
N TYR A 185 -14.48 16.30 -11.80
CA TYR A 185 -13.67 17.23 -12.56
C TYR A 185 -13.91 18.71 -12.17
N GLY A 186 -14.68 18.97 -11.12
CA GLY A 186 -15.09 20.32 -10.73
C GLY A 186 -15.85 21.07 -11.83
N ASN A 187 -15.68 22.39 -11.90
CA ASN A 187 -16.38 23.25 -12.87
C ASN A 187 -15.91 23.07 -14.31
N GLU A 188 -14.79 22.39 -14.55
CA GLU A 188 -14.23 22.14 -15.89
C GLU A 188 -14.84 20.89 -16.54
N GLY A 189 -15.60 20.06 -15.80
CA GLY A 189 -16.22 18.82 -16.29
C GLY A 189 -17.45 18.97 -17.19
N THR A 190 -17.61 20.07 -17.92
CA THR A 190 -18.75 20.24 -18.84
C THR A 190 -18.59 19.37 -20.09
N LEU A 191 -19.70 18.95 -20.68
CA LEU A 191 -19.73 18.13 -21.90
C LEU A 191 -18.91 18.76 -23.04
N GLU A 192 -19.12 20.05 -23.32
CA GLU A 192 -18.44 20.75 -24.41
C GLU A 192 -16.93 20.89 -24.16
N PHE A 193 -16.53 21.13 -22.91
CA PHE A 193 -15.11 21.16 -22.55
C PHE A 193 -14.43 19.81 -22.81
N LEU A 194 -15.04 18.71 -22.33
CA LEU A 194 -14.50 17.36 -22.52
C LEU A 194 -14.42 16.98 -24.01
N LYS A 195 -15.41 17.38 -24.82
CA LYS A 195 -15.37 17.20 -26.27
C LYS A 195 -14.18 17.96 -26.88
N ASN A 196 -14.01 19.23 -26.54
CA ASN A 196 -12.89 20.05 -27.03
C ASN A 196 -11.52 19.46 -26.61
N PHE A 197 -11.41 18.97 -25.37
CA PHE A 197 -10.19 18.35 -24.86
C PHE A 197 -9.78 17.11 -25.65
N HIS A 198 -10.73 16.21 -25.94
CA HIS A 198 -10.46 14.91 -26.56
C HIS A 198 -10.39 14.95 -28.09
N ARG A 199 -11.08 15.89 -28.75
CA ARG A 199 -11.33 15.91 -30.20
C ARG A 199 -10.07 15.71 -31.04
N ARG A 200 -9.05 16.57 -30.88
CA ARG A 200 -7.86 16.50 -31.73
C ARG A 200 -7.02 15.26 -31.45
N ARG A 201 -6.88 14.86 -30.18
CA ARG A 201 -6.20 13.61 -29.80
C ARG A 201 -6.85 12.40 -30.48
N LEU A 202 -8.17 12.35 -30.47
CA LEU A 202 -8.93 11.27 -31.08
C LEU A 202 -8.74 11.20 -32.60
N GLN A 203 -8.78 12.35 -33.29
CA GLN A 203 -8.50 12.44 -34.72
C GLN A 203 -7.09 11.93 -35.07
N VAL A 204 -6.07 12.35 -34.31
CA VAL A 204 -4.67 11.95 -34.55
C VAL A 204 -4.47 10.45 -34.33
N LEU A 205 -5.08 9.88 -33.29
CA LEU A 205 -5.03 8.44 -33.06
C LEU A 205 -5.78 7.67 -34.15
N ALA A 206 -6.92 8.19 -34.64
CA ALA A 206 -7.64 7.60 -35.76
C ALA A 206 -6.84 7.66 -37.07
N GLU A 207 -6.17 8.78 -37.36
CA GLU A 207 -5.26 8.96 -38.50
C GLU A 207 -4.10 7.93 -38.50
N ALA A 208 -3.65 7.49 -37.31
CA ALA A 208 -2.62 6.45 -37.18
C ALA A 208 -3.11 5.04 -37.56
N ALA A 209 -4.42 4.89 -37.81
CA ALA A 209 -5.11 3.67 -38.23
C ALA A 209 -4.92 2.46 -37.28
N PRO A 210 -5.30 2.56 -35.99
CA PRO A 210 -5.44 1.40 -35.11
C PRO A 210 -6.59 0.50 -35.56
N ASP A 211 -6.65 -0.74 -35.06
CA ASP A 211 -7.78 -1.63 -35.34
C ASP A 211 -9.03 -1.23 -34.53
N VAL A 212 -8.84 -0.70 -33.32
CA VAL A 212 -9.90 -0.25 -32.42
C VAL A 212 -9.41 0.92 -31.57
N ILE A 213 -10.29 1.87 -31.25
CA ILE A 213 -10.04 2.94 -30.28
C ILE A 213 -10.61 2.52 -28.94
N VAL A 214 -9.86 2.73 -27.86
CA VAL A 214 -10.25 2.27 -26.53
C VAL A 214 -10.38 3.43 -25.57
N PHE A 215 -11.62 3.76 -25.23
CA PHE A 215 -11.92 4.69 -24.16
C PHE A 215 -11.91 3.91 -22.86
N GLU A 216 -10.90 4.13 -22.02
CA GLU A 216 -10.68 3.31 -20.84
C GLU A 216 -10.53 4.15 -19.57
N THR A 217 -10.87 3.52 -18.44
CA THR A 217 -10.86 4.17 -17.12
C THR A 217 -11.82 5.36 -17.06
N ILE A 218 -13.02 5.18 -17.64
CA ILE A 218 -14.07 6.21 -17.71
C ILE A 218 -14.77 6.31 -16.35
N PRO A 219 -14.74 7.47 -15.67
CA PRO A 219 -15.21 7.56 -14.30
C PRO A 219 -16.62 8.13 -14.13
N ASN A 220 -17.19 8.75 -15.16
CA ASN A 220 -18.49 9.44 -15.10
C ASN A 220 -19.29 9.38 -16.40
N LYS A 221 -20.58 9.68 -16.29
CA LYS A 221 -21.54 9.66 -17.37
C LYS A 221 -21.31 10.75 -18.41
N ILE A 222 -20.93 11.96 -17.98
CA ILE A 222 -20.77 13.12 -18.89
C ILE A 222 -19.63 12.87 -19.88
N GLU A 223 -18.52 12.30 -19.43
CA GLU A 223 -17.41 11.95 -20.31
C GLU A 223 -17.76 10.79 -21.25
N THR A 224 -18.59 9.85 -20.78
CA THR A 224 -19.17 8.80 -21.64
C THR A 224 -19.96 9.42 -22.80
N GLN A 225 -20.81 10.41 -22.50
CA GLN A 225 -21.58 11.15 -23.51
C GLN A 225 -20.65 11.91 -24.46
N ALA A 226 -19.62 12.57 -23.94
CA ALA A 226 -18.63 13.30 -24.76
C ALA A 226 -17.96 12.39 -25.80
N TYR A 227 -17.57 11.17 -25.40
CA TYR A 227 -16.95 10.23 -26.33
C TYR A 227 -17.91 9.72 -27.40
N VAL A 228 -19.15 9.38 -27.03
CA VAL A 228 -20.17 8.94 -27.99
C VAL A 228 -20.45 10.04 -29.02
N GLU A 229 -20.68 11.28 -28.57
CA GLU A 229 -20.91 12.41 -29.47
C GLU A 229 -19.69 12.69 -30.36
N LEU A 230 -18.46 12.56 -29.84
CA LEU A 230 -17.25 12.77 -30.65
C LEU A 230 -17.08 11.72 -31.75
N LEU A 231 -17.42 10.45 -31.51
CA LEU A 231 -17.37 9.40 -32.53
C LEU A 231 -18.28 9.76 -33.71
N GLU A 232 -19.48 10.26 -33.42
CA GLU A 232 -20.46 10.68 -34.42
C GLU A 232 -20.05 11.98 -35.13
N GLU A 233 -19.67 13.03 -34.38
CA GLU A 233 -19.30 14.35 -34.90
C GLU A 233 -18.05 14.30 -35.76
N CYS A 234 -17.02 13.58 -35.31
CA CYS A 234 -15.77 13.46 -36.04
C CYS A 234 -15.86 12.46 -37.20
N LYS A 235 -17.00 11.77 -37.36
CA LYS A 235 -17.25 10.74 -38.37
C LYS A 235 -16.13 9.70 -38.42
N LEU A 236 -15.72 9.24 -37.24
CA LEU A 236 -14.62 8.30 -37.11
C LEU A 236 -15.13 6.89 -37.38
N HIS A 237 -14.89 6.39 -38.59
CA HIS A 237 -15.29 5.05 -39.01
C HIS A 237 -14.37 3.95 -38.49
N ILE A 238 -13.94 4.03 -37.22
CA ILE A 238 -13.08 3.04 -36.55
C ILE A 238 -13.86 2.45 -35.38
N PRO A 239 -13.83 1.11 -35.16
CA PRO A 239 -14.46 0.50 -34.00
C PRO A 239 -13.98 1.12 -32.70
N ALA A 240 -14.87 1.30 -31.73
CA ALA A 240 -14.53 1.74 -30.39
C ALA A 240 -14.94 0.72 -29.32
N TRP A 241 -14.30 0.75 -28.16
CA TRP A 241 -14.86 0.12 -26.97
C TRP A 241 -14.79 1.04 -25.75
N PHE A 242 -15.61 0.73 -24.74
CA PHE A 242 -15.73 1.53 -23.51
C PHE A 242 -15.43 0.68 -22.28
N GLY A 243 -14.45 1.11 -21.48
CA GLY A 243 -14.08 0.54 -20.18
C GLY A 243 -14.35 1.51 -19.04
N PHE A 244 -15.27 1.16 -18.15
CA PHE A 244 -15.59 1.97 -16.97
C PHE A 244 -14.82 1.53 -15.73
N THR A 245 -14.69 2.42 -14.75
CA THR A 245 -14.12 2.09 -13.43
C THR A 245 -15.20 2.09 -12.37
N SER A 246 -15.09 1.17 -11.40
CA SER A 246 -15.98 1.11 -10.24
C SER A 246 -15.18 0.95 -8.95
N LYS A 247 -15.68 1.54 -7.86
CA LYS A 247 -15.11 1.40 -6.51
C LYS A 247 -16.00 0.62 -5.54
N ASP A 248 -17.28 0.48 -5.86
CA ASP A 248 -18.31 -0.15 -5.02
C ASP A 248 -18.90 -1.42 -5.64
N GLY A 249 -18.57 -1.73 -6.90
CA GLY A 249 -19.11 -2.88 -7.63
C GLY A 249 -20.53 -2.67 -8.16
N ILE A 250 -21.03 -1.43 -8.15
CA ILE A 250 -22.40 -1.09 -8.60
C ILE A 250 -22.39 0.10 -9.55
N ASN A 251 -21.69 1.19 -9.18
CA ASN A 251 -21.67 2.47 -9.87
C ASN A 251 -20.31 2.73 -10.51
N VAL A 252 -20.25 3.67 -11.44
CA VAL A 252 -18.95 4.25 -11.84
C VAL A 252 -18.43 5.15 -10.71
N VAL A 253 -17.12 5.45 -10.68
CA VAL A 253 -16.50 6.08 -9.49
C VAL A 253 -17.06 7.44 -9.09
N SER A 254 -17.62 8.21 -10.03
CA SER A 254 -18.36 9.45 -9.75
C SER A 254 -19.64 9.26 -8.95
N GLY A 255 -20.19 8.04 -8.93
CA GLY A 255 -21.49 7.70 -8.35
C GLY A 255 -22.61 7.54 -9.37
N ASP A 256 -22.36 7.82 -10.66
CA ASP A 256 -23.33 7.56 -11.72
C ASP A 256 -23.60 6.06 -11.89
N SER A 257 -24.82 5.70 -12.32
CA SER A 257 -25.18 4.31 -12.57
C SER A 257 -24.35 3.73 -13.72
N LEU A 258 -23.67 2.61 -13.45
CA LEU A 258 -22.92 1.89 -14.48
C LEU A 258 -23.84 1.40 -15.62
N ILE A 259 -25.04 0.94 -15.27
CA ILE A 259 -26.02 0.45 -16.24
C ILE A 259 -26.41 1.57 -17.21
N GLU A 260 -26.58 2.79 -16.71
CA GLU A 260 -26.89 3.95 -17.54
C GLU A 260 -25.71 4.32 -18.45
N CYS A 261 -24.49 4.37 -17.91
CA CYS A 261 -23.29 4.65 -18.71
C CYS A 261 -23.06 3.59 -19.80
N ALA A 262 -23.23 2.31 -19.46
CA ALA A 262 -23.12 1.20 -20.40
C ALA A 262 -24.21 1.25 -21.46
N SER A 263 -25.44 1.66 -21.11
CA SER A 263 -26.53 1.84 -22.08
C SER A 263 -26.24 2.98 -23.06
N ILE A 264 -25.64 4.07 -22.60
CA ILE A 264 -25.23 5.19 -23.48
C ILE A 264 -24.17 4.69 -24.48
N ALA A 265 -23.13 4.00 -24.01
CA ALA A 265 -22.11 3.43 -24.88
C ALA A 265 -22.68 2.39 -25.85
N ASP A 266 -23.61 1.54 -25.40
CA ASP A 266 -24.23 0.51 -26.24
C ASP A 266 -25.07 1.11 -27.39
N SER A 267 -25.69 2.27 -27.17
CA SER A 267 -26.51 2.96 -28.18
C SER A 267 -25.72 3.43 -29.41
N CYS A 268 -24.40 3.60 -29.30
CA CYS A 268 -23.52 4.02 -30.38
C CYS A 268 -23.13 2.83 -31.27
N LYS A 269 -23.27 2.98 -32.60
CA LYS A 269 -23.03 1.91 -33.59
C LYS A 269 -21.53 1.63 -33.81
N GLU A 270 -20.68 2.64 -33.62
CA GLU A 270 -19.21 2.52 -33.68
C GLU A 270 -18.68 1.69 -32.50
N VAL A 271 -19.43 1.57 -31.40
CA VAL A 271 -19.03 0.81 -30.22
C VAL A 271 -19.20 -0.69 -30.46
N ALA A 272 -18.09 -1.41 -30.42
CA ALA A 272 -17.99 -2.85 -30.64
C ALA A 272 -17.95 -3.68 -29.35
N ALA A 273 -17.59 -3.09 -28.21
CA ALA A 273 -17.57 -3.77 -26.90
C ALA A 273 -17.71 -2.78 -25.74
N VAL A 274 -18.21 -3.26 -24.59
CA VAL A 274 -18.44 -2.45 -23.38
C VAL A 274 -18.07 -3.26 -22.14
N GLY A 275 -17.44 -2.65 -21.14
CA GLY A 275 -17.03 -3.40 -19.95
C GLY A 275 -16.34 -2.58 -18.86
N ILE A 276 -15.48 -3.24 -18.10
CA ILE A 276 -14.86 -2.68 -16.89
C ILE A 276 -13.35 -2.84 -16.92
N ASN A 277 -12.62 -1.81 -16.50
CA ASN A 277 -11.19 -1.89 -16.29
C ASN A 277 -10.75 -1.16 -15.02
N CYS A 278 -9.48 -1.40 -14.63
CA CYS A 278 -8.84 -0.76 -13.47
C CYS A 278 -9.62 -0.90 -12.15
N THR A 279 -10.50 -1.89 -12.05
CA THR A 279 -11.38 -2.16 -10.91
C THR A 279 -10.89 -3.41 -10.19
N PRO A 280 -10.97 -3.50 -8.84
CA PRO A 280 -10.56 -4.69 -8.12
C PRO A 280 -11.26 -5.98 -8.59
N PRO A 281 -10.55 -7.12 -8.76
CA PRO A 281 -11.11 -8.39 -9.28
C PRO A 281 -12.39 -8.86 -8.58
N ARG A 282 -12.49 -8.63 -7.26
CA ARG A 282 -13.64 -9.00 -6.42
C ARG A 282 -14.98 -8.43 -6.88
N PHE A 283 -14.99 -7.29 -7.57
CA PHE A 283 -16.22 -6.64 -8.02
C PHE A 283 -16.61 -7.05 -9.45
N ILE A 284 -15.67 -7.60 -10.22
CA ILE A 284 -15.84 -7.80 -11.66
C ILE A 284 -17.00 -8.73 -12.00
N HIS A 285 -17.22 -9.80 -11.23
CA HIS A 285 -18.29 -10.77 -11.54
C HIS A 285 -19.68 -10.11 -11.53
N GLU A 286 -20.04 -9.40 -10.47
CA GLU A 286 -21.34 -8.70 -10.36
C GLU A 286 -21.49 -7.58 -11.40
N LEU A 287 -20.39 -6.89 -11.73
CA LEU A 287 -20.38 -5.85 -12.75
C LEU A 287 -20.61 -6.42 -14.16
N VAL A 288 -20.01 -7.57 -14.49
CA VAL A 288 -20.25 -8.27 -15.76
C VAL A 288 -21.73 -8.67 -15.88
N LEU A 289 -22.31 -9.22 -14.82
CA LEU A 289 -23.73 -9.57 -14.79
C LEU A 289 -24.63 -8.34 -14.96
N SER A 290 -24.23 -7.19 -14.42
CA SER A 290 -24.97 -5.94 -14.54
C SER A 290 -24.90 -5.36 -15.96
N ILE A 291 -23.72 -5.33 -16.57
CA ILE A 291 -23.53 -4.85 -17.95
C ILE A 291 -24.27 -5.76 -18.94
N ARG A 292 -24.24 -7.08 -18.74
CA ARG A 292 -24.94 -8.03 -19.61
C ARG A 292 -26.45 -7.79 -19.70
N LYS A 293 -27.07 -7.13 -18.72
CA LYS A 293 -28.50 -6.76 -18.76
C LYS A 293 -28.84 -5.72 -19.83
N VAL A 294 -27.87 -4.91 -20.24
CA VAL A 294 -28.09 -3.78 -21.18
C VAL A 294 -27.37 -3.91 -22.51
N THR A 295 -26.40 -4.83 -22.64
CA THR A 295 -25.68 -5.03 -23.91
C THR A 295 -25.62 -6.50 -24.34
N SER A 296 -25.86 -6.71 -25.63
CA SER A 296 -25.57 -7.98 -26.32
C SER A 296 -24.16 -8.01 -26.91
N LYS A 297 -23.44 -6.88 -26.90
CA LYS A 297 -22.07 -6.78 -27.41
C LYS A 297 -21.10 -7.57 -26.50
N PRO A 298 -19.90 -7.92 -27.00
CA PRO A 298 -18.85 -8.52 -26.19
C PRO A 298 -18.50 -7.68 -24.95
N ILE A 299 -18.30 -8.34 -23.81
CA ILE A 299 -17.90 -7.70 -22.56
C ILE A 299 -16.39 -7.82 -22.37
N LEU A 300 -15.75 -6.67 -22.10
CA LEU A 300 -14.32 -6.56 -21.79
C LEU A 300 -14.06 -6.39 -20.30
N ILE A 301 -13.06 -7.10 -19.78
CA ILE A 301 -12.60 -6.97 -18.41
C ILE A 301 -11.07 -7.02 -18.33
N TYR A 302 -10.47 -6.02 -17.70
CA TYR A 302 -9.05 -6.04 -17.36
C TYR A 302 -8.85 -5.33 -16.03
N PRO A 303 -9.07 -6.04 -14.91
CA PRO A 303 -8.97 -5.48 -13.57
C PRO A 303 -7.52 -5.17 -13.17
N ASN A 304 -7.36 -4.39 -12.10
CA ASN A 304 -6.05 -4.24 -11.46
C ASN A 304 -5.69 -5.51 -10.66
N SER A 305 -4.44 -5.63 -10.16
CA SER A 305 -3.97 -6.78 -9.36
C SER A 305 -4.79 -7.07 -8.08
N GLY A 306 -5.66 -6.15 -7.64
CA GLY A 306 -6.49 -6.27 -6.44
C GLY A 306 -6.21 -5.22 -5.37
N GLU A 307 -5.17 -4.42 -5.54
CA GLU A 307 -4.78 -3.39 -4.59
C GLU A 307 -5.09 -1.97 -5.13
N SER A 308 -5.18 -0.97 -4.26
CA SER A 308 -5.73 0.36 -4.60
C SER A 308 -4.63 1.40 -4.80
N TYR A 309 -4.82 2.32 -5.74
CA TYR A 309 -3.86 3.41 -5.98
C TYR A 309 -4.14 4.60 -5.05
N ASP A 310 -3.10 5.11 -4.38
CA ASP A 310 -3.14 6.33 -3.60
C ASP A 310 -2.56 7.49 -4.43
N PRO A 311 -3.41 8.41 -4.94
CA PRO A 311 -2.96 9.49 -5.81
C PRO A 311 -2.13 10.56 -5.08
N ILE A 312 -2.23 10.66 -3.75
CA ILE A 312 -1.45 11.61 -2.94
C ILE A 312 -0.02 11.10 -2.77
N ARG A 313 0.14 9.80 -2.53
CA ARG A 313 1.44 9.16 -2.35
C ARG A 313 2.09 8.77 -3.68
N LYS A 314 1.31 8.71 -4.76
CA LYS A 314 1.69 8.13 -6.06
C LYS A 314 2.20 6.70 -5.91
N GLU A 315 1.57 5.95 -5.02
CA GLU A 315 1.96 4.60 -4.64
C GLU A 315 0.72 3.72 -4.63
N TRP A 316 0.90 2.44 -4.91
CA TRP A 316 -0.15 1.47 -4.73
C TRP A 316 -0.08 0.84 -3.34
N VAL A 317 -1.25 0.59 -2.73
CA VAL A 317 -1.38 0.10 -1.36
C VAL A 317 -2.14 -1.23 -1.33
N GLU A 318 -1.60 -2.22 -0.61
CA GLU A 318 -2.23 -3.53 -0.40
C GLU A 318 -3.58 -3.40 0.34
N CYS A 319 -4.61 -4.10 -0.15
CA CYS A 319 -5.88 -4.21 0.56
C CYS A 319 -5.74 -5.19 1.73
N SER A 320 -5.46 -4.71 2.94
CA SER A 320 -5.40 -5.56 4.14
C SER A 320 -6.81 -5.98 4.60
N GLY A 321 -7.18 -7.26 4.46
CA GLY A 321 -8.32 -7.81 5.21
C GLY A 321 -9.10 -9.01 4.64
N ILE A 322 -8.81 -9.53 3.44
CA ILE A 322 -9.51 -10.71 2.86
C ILE A 322 -8.49 -11.53 2.08
N SER A 323 -8.55 -12.87 2.16
CA SER A 323 -7.66 -13.77 1.40
C SER A 323 -7.83 -13.55 -0.11
N ASN A 324 -6.77 -13.18 -0.80
CA ASN A 324 -6.76 -13.17 -2.27
C ASN A 324 -6.86 -14.62 -2.77
N GLU A 325 -8.01 -15.02 -3.33
CA GLU A 325 -7.99 -16.11 -4.31
C GLU A 325 -7.09 -15.64 -5.47
N ASP A 326 -6.26 -16.54 -6.04
CA ASP A 326 -5.37 -16.21 -7.17
C ASP A 326 -6.13 -15.45 -8.28
N PHE A 327 -5.55 -14.38 -8.83
CA PHE A 327 -6.12 -13.57 -9.92
C PHE A 327 -6.66 -14.43 -11.09
N VAL A 328 -5.95 -15.53 -11.38
CA VAL A 328 -6.30 -16.49 -12.45
C VAL A 328 -7.53 -17.34 -12.10
N SER A 329 -7.84 -17.54 -10.83
CA SER A 329 -8.99 -18.34 -10.37
C SER A 329 -10.34 -17.70 -10.73
N TYR A 330 -10.39 -16.37 -10.85
CA TYR A 330 -11.60 -15.63 -11.24
C TYR A 330 -11.86 -15.64 -12.76
N VAL A 331 -10.84 -15.90 -13.59
CA VAL A 331 -10.95 -15.80 -15.06
C VAL A 331 -12.06 -16.68 -15.61
N LYS A 332 -12.19 -17.92 -15.11
CA LYS A 332 -13.28 -18.82 -15.50
C LYS A 332 -14.65 -18.29 -15.11
N LYS A 333 -14.80 -17.83 -13.86
CA LYS A 333 -16.05 -17.26 -13.34
C LYS A 333 -16.49 -16.05 -14.17
N TRP A 334 -15.56 -15.23 -14.62
CA TRP A 334 -15.87 -14.07 -15.47
C TRP A 334 -16.24 -14.47 -16.90
N HIS A 335 -15.53 -15.44 -17.47
CA HIS A 335 -15.83 -15.94 -18.80
C HIS A 335 -17.23 -16.59 -18.85
N GLU A 336 -17.54 -17.41 -17.85
CA GLU A 336 -18.87 -18.04 -17.66
C GLU A 336 -19.98 -16.99 -17.44
N ALA A 337 -19.70 -15.87 -16.78
CA ALA A 337 -20.62 -14.75 -16.64
C ALA A 337 -20.84 -13.95 -17.95
N GLY A 338 -20.08 -14.26 -19.01
CA GLY A 338 -20.24 -13.69 -20.33
C GLY A 338 -19.16 -12.67 -20.73
N ALA A 339 -18.03 -12.59 -20.01
CA ALA A 339 -16.88 -11.82 -20.48
C ALA A 339 -16.13 -12.55 -21.60
N SER A 340 -15.74 -11.84 -22.65
CA SER A 340 -15.11 -12.42 -23.85
C SER A 340 -13.76 -11.79 -24.19
N LEU A 341 -13.47 -10.62 -23.64
CA LEU A 341 -12.20 -9.92 -23.76
C LEU A 341 -11.61 -9.79 -22.35
N ILE A 342 -10.53 -10.51 -22.02
CA ILE A 342 -10.05 -10.64 -20.64
C ILE A 342 -8.55 -10.35 -20.57
N GLY A 343 -8.11 -9.41 -19.74
CA GLY A 343 -6.69 -9.10 -19.53
C GLY A 343 -6.40 -8.57 -18.14
N GLY A 344 -5.41 -7.69 -18.04
CA GLY A 344 -5.03 -7.05 -16.79
C GLY A 344 -4.73 -5.56 -16.96
N CYS A 345 -4.83 -4.81 -15.88
CA CYS A 345 -4.52 -3.39 -15.86
C CYS A 345 -3.32 -3.15 -14.92
N CYS A 346 -3.44 -2.27 -13.94
CA CYS A 346 -2.33 -1.90 -13.10
C CYS A 346 -1.75 -3.09 -12.31
N ARG A 347 -0.42 -3.21 -12.34
CA ARG A 347 0.38 -4.24 -11.66
C ARG A 347 0.13 -5.68 -12.11
N THR A 348 -0.45 -5.86 -13.29
CA THR A 348 -0.39 -7.15 -13.97
C THR A 348 0.86 -7.19 -14.86
N SER A 349 1.40 -8.40 -15.03
CA SER A 349 2.62 -8.64 -15.81
C SER A 349 2.35 -9.64 -16.94
N PRO A 350 3.32 -9.88 -17.85
CA PRO A 350 3.26 -10.96 -18.82
C PRO A 350 2.97 -12.33 -18.19
N ASP A 351 3.36 -12.58 -16.94
CA ASP A 351 3.03 -13.84 -16.26
C ASP A 351 1.56 -13.93 -15.87
N THR A 352 0.94 -12.81 -15.46
CA THR A 352 -0.51 -12.74 -15.27
C THR A 352 -1.24 -13.08 -16.57
N ILE A 353 -0.83 -12.46 -17.69
CA ILE A 353 -1.42 -12.67 -19.01
C ILE A 353 -1.24 -14.13 -19.48
N ARG A 354 -0.09 -14.74 -19.17
CA ARG A 354 0.17 -16.17 -19.43
C ARG A 354 -0.77 -17.06 -18.64
N GLY A 355 -1.06 -16.71 -17.38
CA GLY A 355 -2.05 -17.40 -16.53
C GLY A 355 -3.46 -17.31 -17.12
N ILE A 356 -3.90 -16.11 -17.52
CA ILE A 356 -5.21 -15.89 -18.17
C ILE A 356 -5.30 -16.72 -19.46
N SER A 357 -4.28 -16.64 -20.33
CA SER A 357 -4.24 -17.34 -21.60
C SER A 357 -4.33 -18.86 -21.43
N LYS A 358 -3.60 -19.41 -20.44
CA LYS A 358 -3.70 -20.84 -20.08
C LYS A 358 -5.08 -21.22 -19.56
N SER A 359 -5.71 -20.37 -18.73
CA SER A 359 -7.04 -20.65 -18.19
C SER A 359 -8.14 -20.64 -19.25
N LEU A 360 -8.04 -19.78 -20.27
CA LEU A 360 -9.03 -19.67 -21.34
C LEU A 360 -8.84 -20.72 -22.45
N HIS A 361 -7.59 -21.07 -22.78
CA HIS A 361 -7.29 -21.95 -23.93
C HIS A 361 -6.77 -23.34 -23.54
N GLY A 362 -6.55 -23.62 -22.25
CA GLY A 362 -6.02 -24.88 -21.75
C GLY A 362 -7.13 -25.81 -21.21
N GLY A 363 -7.57 -26.77 -22.03
CA GLY A 363 -8.48 -27.83 -21.57
C GLY A 363 -8.49 -29.06 -22.49
N PHE A 364 -7.64 -30.05 -22.21
CA PHE A 364 -7.90 -31.45 -22.56
C PHE A 364 -7.23 -32.36 -21.51
N LEU A 365 -8.02 -32.84 -20.56
CA LEU A 365 -7.91 -34.15 -19.89
C LEU A 365 -9.17 -34.27 -19.01
N LEU A 366 -10.23 -34.82 -19.58
CA LEU A 366 -11.36 -35.39 -18.82
C LEU A 366 -11.21 -36.91 -18.83
N PRO A 367 -11.73 -37.59 -17.79
CA PRO A 367 -12.93 -38.34 -18.09
C PRO A 367 -14.02 -38.12 -17.02
N PHE A 368 -15.07 -37.39 -17.42
CA PHE A 368 -16.41 -37.62 -16.89
C PHE A 368 -17.24 -38.16 -18.05
N ARG A 369 -17.59 -39.46 -18.01
CA ARG A 369 -18.62 -40.04 -18.87
C ARG A 369 -19.97 -39.83 -18.19
N LEU A 370 -20.86 -39.10 -18.85
CA LEU A 370 -22.30 -39.10 -18.60
C LEU A 370 -22.90 -40.45 -19.01
N ARG A 371 -23.92 -40.92 -18.26
CA ARG A 371 -25.10 -41.65 -18.77
C ARG A 371 -26.23 -41.69 -17.69
N PRO A 372 -27.49 -41.96 -18.06
CA PRO A 372 -28.63 -41.07 -17.80
C PRO A 372 -29.76 -41.68 -16.92
N SER A 373 -30.78 -40.85 -16.66
CA SER A 373 -32.07 -41.15 -15.97
C SER A 373 -32.77 -42.46 -16.39
N ALA A 374 -33.22 -43.26 -15.41
CA ALA A 374 -34.48 -44.01 -15.40
C ALA A 374 -34.82 -44.53 -13.99
N ALA A 375 -36.12 -44.76 -13.75
CA ALA A 375 -36.80 -44.93 -12.47
C ALA A 375 -36.72 -46.33 -11.79
N ALA A 376 -37.30 -46.38 -10.58
CA ALA A 376 -37.86 -47.49 -9.80
C ALA A 376 -37.06 -48.01 -8.56
N ALA A 377 -37.82 -48.09 -7.45
CA ALA A 377 -37.53 -48.53 -6.07
C ALA A 377 -37.09 -50.03 -5.96
N PRO A 378 -36.76 -50.64 -4.78
CA PRO A 378 -37.21 -50.31 -3.41
C PRO A 378 -36.21 -50.46 -2.23
N PHE A 379 -36.70 -49.98 -1.07
CA PHE A 379 -36.34 -50.28 0.33
C PHE A 379 -35.39 -51.45 0.60
N LEU A 380 -34.44 -51.26 1.52
CA LEU A 380 -34.18 -52.15 2.67
C LEU A 380 -33.33 -51.44 3.75
N SER A 381 -33.63 -51.78 4.99
CA SER A 381 -33.19 -51.31 6.31
C SER A 381 -31.72 -51.54 6.67
N GLY A 382 -31.17 -50.75 7.61
CA GLY A 382 -30.06 -51.20 8.46
C GLY A 382 -29.18 -50.11 9.08
N GLU A 383 -29.50 -49.75 10.33
CA GLU A 383 -28.65 -49.44 11.51
C GLU A 383 -27.34 -48.61 11.44
N GLU A 384 -27.25 -47.67 12.39
CA GLU A 384 -26.08 -46.87 12.79
C GLU A 384 -24.93 -47.72 13.40
N PRO A 385 -23.66 -47.30 13.26
CA PRO A 385 -22.57 -47.77 14.13
C PRO A 385 -22.16 -46.73 15.21
N PRO A 386 -21.72 -47.19 16.40
CA PRO A 386 -21.39 -46.38 17.59
C PRO A 386 -19.95 -45.81 17.56
N PRO A 387 -19.60 -44.88 18.50
CA PRO A 387 -18.29 -44.22 18.53
C PRO A 387 -17.18 -45.09 19.17
N PRO A 388 -15.90 -44.91 18.79
CA PRO A 388 -14.81 -45.73 19.30
C PRO A 388 -14.31 -45.29 20.69
N SER A 389 -13.94 -46.33 21.45
CA SER A 389 -13.47 -46.37 22.83
C SER A 389 -12.00 -45.98 23.03
N ALA A 390 -11.71 -45.66 24.29
CA ALA A 390 -10.46 -45.23 24.92
C ALA A 390 -9.17 -46.01 24.63
N LEU A 391 -8.03 -45.30 24.76
CA LEU A 391 -6.71 -45.83 25.16
C LEU A 391 -6.01 -44.84 26.13
N PRO A 392 -5.06 -45.29 26.97
CA PRO A 392 -4.86 -44.78 28.33
C PRO A 392 -3.70 -43.78 28.54
N GLU A 393 -3.70 -43.23 29.75
CA GLU A 393 -2.77 -42.27 30.34
C GLU A 393 -1.27 -42.61 30.25
N ARG A 394 -0.45 -41.57 30.05
CA ARG A 394 0.90 -41.45 30.63
C ARG A 394 1.12 -40.04 31.17
N ALA A 395 1.69 -39.99 32.37
CA ALA A 395 1.80 -38.83 33.23
C ALA A 395 2.99 -37.90 32.96
N SER A 396 2.78 -36.66 33.43
CA SER A 396 3.73 -35.66 33.96
C SER A 396 4.77 -35.01 33.05
N VAL A 397 4.60 -33.69 32.84
CA VAL A 397 5.60 -32.68 33.25
C VAL A 397 4.83 -31.46 33.79
N ALA A 398 5.10 -31.11 35.05
CA ALA A 398 4.56 -29.94 35.72
C ALA A 398 5.28 -28.66 35.26
N THR A 399 4.52 -27.59 35.01
CA THR A 399 4.98 -26.22 35.26
C THR A 399 3.83 -25.43 35.89
N ALA A 400 4.11 -24.93 37.08
CA ALA A 400 3.18 -24.24 37.96
C ALA A 400 2.99 -22.78 37.53
N THR A 401 1.75 -22.31 37.49
CA THR A 401 1.26 -21.03 38.06
C THR A 401 -0.18 -20.77 37.60
N THR A 402 -1.15 -21.38 38.29
CA THR A 402 -2.52 -20.83 38.30
C THR A 402 -3.08 -21.02 39.69
N THR A 403 -3.27 -19.88 40.35
CA THR A 403 -3.77 -19.69 41.70
C THR A 403 -4.99 -20.57 41.94
N THR A 404 -4.80 -21.63 42.71
CA THR A 404 -5.85 -22.54 43.14
C THR A 404 -6.63 -21.82 44.24
N ILE A 405 -7.76 -21.19 43.89
CA ILE A 405 -8.81 -20.90 44.86
C ILE A 405 -9.34 -22.26 45.29
N THR A 406 -8.70 -22.84 46.30
CA THR A 406 -9.15 -24.05 46.97
C THR A 406 -10.34 -23.66 47.83
N ILE A 407 -11.55 -23.99 47.39
CA ILE A 407 -12.73 -24.03 48.25
C ILE A 407 -12.52 -25.23 49.20
N ARG A 408 -11.69 -25.03 50.23
CA ARG A 408 -11.68 -25.90 51.41
C ARG A 408 -12.92 -25.54 52.23
N ASP A 409 -13.67 -26.55 52.65
CA ASP A 409 -14.81 -26.51 53.59
C ASP A 409 -16.22 -26.32 53.01
N GLY A 410 -16.48 -26.56 51.72
CA GLY A 410 -17.85 -26.59 51.20
C GLY A 410 -18.60 -25.25 51.29
N ARG A 411 -17.89 -24.15 51.58
CA ARG A 411 -18.44 -22.79 51.61
C ARG A 411 -18.62 -22.27 50.19
N ARG A 412 -19.85 -21.88 49.83
CA ARG A 412 -20.17 -21.29 48.52
C ARG A 412 -19.56 -19.89 48.40
N MET A 413 -19.03 -19.54 47.22
CA MET A 413 -18.61 -18.18 46.88
C MET A 413 -19.85 -17.28 46.77
N SER A 414 -19.80 -16.03 47.24
CA SER A 414 -20.92 -15.10 47.06
C SER A 414 -21.05 -14.67 45.59
N PRO A 415 -22.27 -14.34 45.10
CA PRO A 415 -22.47 -13.86 43.72
C PRO A 415 -21.64 -12.62 43.38
N GLU A 416 -21.51 -11.69 44.33
CA GLU A 416 -20.73 -10.46 44.18
C GLU A 416 -19.24 -10.77 44.04
N THR A 417 -18.74 -11.69 44.86
CA THR A 417 -17.33 -12.13 44.80
C THR A 417 -17.04 -12.80 43.47
N PHE A 418 -17.95 -13.64 42.98
CA PHE A 418 -17.81 -14.32 41.70
C PHE A 418 -17.76 -13.32 40.53
N THR A 419 -18.69 -12.35 40.48
CA THR A 419 -18.70 -11.31 39.44
C THR A 419 -17.40 -10.51 39.42
N VAL A 420 -16.92 -10.09 40.59
CA VAL A 420 -15.64 -9.34 40.71
C VAL A 420 -14.46 -10.18 40.22
N VAL A 421 -14.38 -11.46 40.60
CA VAL A 421 -13.30 -12.37 40.18
C VAL A 421 -13.32 -12.58 38.66
N VAL A 422 -14.48 -12.86 38.08
CA VAL A 422 -14.62 -13.04 36.63
C VAL A 422 -14.28 -11.76 35.87
N GLU A 423 -14.82 -10.61 36.30
CA GLU A 423 -14.47 -9.33 35.70
C GLU A 423 -12.97 -9.03 35.78
N ALA A 424 -12.33 -9.32 36.91
CA ALA A 424 -10.89 -9.11 37.08
C ALA A 424 -10.07 -10.00 36.15
N LEU A 425 -10.40 -11.30 36.06
CA LEU A 425 -9.72 -12.23 35.15
C LEU A 425 -9.88 -11.81 33.68
N VAL A 426 -11.09 -11.43 33.27
CA VAL A 426 -11.35 -10.95 31.91
C VAL A 426 -10.66 -9.59 31.64
N LYS A 427 -10.62 -8.68 32.63
CA LYS A 427 -9.86 -7.41 32.54
C LYS A 427 -8.36 -7.63 32.37
N LEU A 428 -7.82 -8.73 32.89
CA LEU A 428 -6.41 -9.13 32.74
C LEU A 428 -6.12 -9.92 31.45
N GLY A 429 -7.13 -10.18 30.61
CA GLY A 429 -6.97 -10.99 29.39
C GLY A 429 -6.75 -12.47 29.66
N LYS A 430 -7.35 -12.99 30.74
CA LYS A 430 -7.33 -14.40 31.14
C LYS A 430 -8.73 -15.03 31.02
N GLU A 431 -9.40 -14.81 29.89
CA GLU A 431 -10.75 -15.29 29.61
C GLU A 431 -10.87 -16.82 29.69
N ASP A 432 -9.86 -17.55 29.22
CA ASP A 432 -9.83 -19.02 29.30
C ASP A 432 -9.76 -19.53 30.74
N GLU A 433 -9.07 -18.81 31.63
CA GLU A 433 -9.07 -19.14 33.07
C GLU A 433 -10.43 -18.84 33.69
N ALA A 434 -11.08 -17.73 33.30
CA ALA A 434 -12.42 -17.40 33.76
C ALA A 434 -13.47 -18.45 33.32
N VAL A 435 -13.44 -18.89 32.06
CA VAL A 435 -14.35 -19.92 31.54
C VAL A 435 -14.07 -21.28 32.21
N ARG A 436 -12.80 -21.61 32.46
CA ARG A 436 -12.43 -22.82 33.21
C ARG A 436 -12.89 -22.77 34.65
N LEU A 437 -12.76 -21.63 35.33
CA LEU A 437 -13.27 -21.44 36.69
C LEU A 437 -14.79 -21.62 36.74
N PHE A 438 -15.51 -20.97 35.82
CA PHE A 438 -16.97 -21.09 35.71
C PHE A 438 -17.41 -22.55 35.52
N ARG A 439 -16.86 -23.27 34.53
CA ARG A 439 -17.16 -24.69 34.30
C ARG A 439 -16.75 -25.60 35.47
N GLY A 440 -15.67 -25.26 36.17
CA GLY A 440 -15.21 -25.99 37.35
C GLY A 440 -16.21 -25.88 38.51
N LEU A 441 -16.68 -24.67 38.80
CA LEU A 441 -17.70 -24.42 39.82
C LEU A 441 -19.05 -25.02 39.46
N GLU A 442 -19.42 -25.00 38.17
CA GLU A 442 -20.63 -25.62 37.65
C GLU A 442 -20.63 -27.14 37.89
N ARG A 443 -19.56 -27.84 37.47
CA ARG A 443 -19.42 -29.30 37.65
C ARG A 443 -19.51 -29.73 39.13
N GLN A 444 -19.05 -28.87 40.04
CA GLN A 444 -19.07 -29.13 41.48
C GLN A 444 -20.37 -28.66 42.16
N ARG A 445 -21.31 -28.06 41.41
CA ARG A 445 -22.55 -27.44 41.94
C ARG A 445 -22.27 -26.37 43.01
N LEU A 446 -21.18 -25.62 42.84
CA LEU A 446 -20.72 -24.56 43.75
C LEU A 446 -20.94 -23.15 43.19
N LEU A 447 -21.67 -23.00 42.08
CA LEU A 447 -22.00 -21.68 41.56
C LEU A 447 -22.80 -20.88 42.62
N PRO A 448 -22.50 -19.57 42.79
CA PRO A 448 -23.21 -18.73 43.73
C PRO A 448 -24.72 -18.68 43.48
N TRP A 449 -25.51 -18.86 44.54
CA TRP A 449 -26.98 -18.77 44.53
C TRP A 449 -27.44 -17.43 45.11
N ARG A 450 -28.58 -16.92 44.63
CA ARG A 450 -29.33 -15.84 45.29
C ARG A 450 -30.56 -16.47 45.95
N ASP A 451 -30.63 -16.46 47.29
CA ASP A 451 -31.81 -16.96 48.01
C ASP A 451 -33.00 -16.01 47.78
N ALA A 452 -33.97 -16.45 47.00
CA ALA A 452 -35.32 -15.89 46.98
C ALA A 452 -36.31 -17.07 46.98
N GLY A 453 -37.27 -17.04 47.91
CA GLY A 453 -38.11 -18.18 48.28
C GLY A 453 -38.93 -18.79 47.15
N ASP A 454 -39.12 -20.10 47.27
CA ASP A 454 -40.00 -20.99 46.49
C ASP A 454 -39.92 -20.90 44.95
N GLY A 455 -39.10 -21.78 44.36
CA GLY A 455 -39.24 -22.22 42.96
C GLY A 455 -38.06 -21.90 42.03
N GLY A 456 -36.95 -22.65 42.15
CA GLY A 456 -36.12 -23.01 40.98
C GLY A 456 -35.30 -21.95 40.23
N GLU A 457 -34.75 -20.93 40.88
CA GLU A 457 -34.04 -19.82 40.19
C GLU A 457 -32.60 -19.52 40.70
N GLY A 458 -31.62 -20.40 40.47
CA GLY A 458 -30.28 -20.24 41.08
C GLY A 458 -29.02 -20.39 40.23
N VAL A 459 -29.12 -20.56 38.91
CA VAL A 459 -27.94 -20.77 38.02
C VAL A 459 -27.73 -19.60 37.05
N TRP A 460 -28.80 -18.88 36.70
CA TRP A 460 -28.77 -17.82 35.68
C TRP A 460 -27.90 -16.61 36.06
N SER A 461 -27.75 -16.26 37.36
CA SER A 461 -26.99 -15.08 37.79
C SER A 461 -25.50 -15.19 37.48
N SER A 462 -24.91 -16.38 37.64
CA SER A 462 -23.50 -16.62 37.35
C SER A 462 -23.23 -16.70 35.84
N SER A 463 -24.11 -17.38 35.09
CA SER A 463 -24.04 -17.47 33.63
C SER A 463 -24.17 -16.09 32.97
N LEU A 464 -25.10 -15.26 33.44
CA LEU A 464 -25.29 -13.90 32.96
C LEU A 464 -24.08 -13.01 33.28
N ALA A 465 -23.56 -13.06 34.51
CA ALA A 465 -22.36 -12.31 34.90
C ALA A 465 -21.14 -12.68 34.03
N MET A 466 -20.98 -13.97 33.70
CA MET A 466 -19.95 -14.45 32.80
C MET A 466 -20.09 -13.87 31.39
N VAL A 467 -21.30 -13.92 30.82
CA VAL A 467 -21.60 -13.36 29.50
C VAL A 467 -21.31 -11.85 29.46
N GLN A 468 -21.77 -11.10 30.47
CA GLN A 468 -21.54 -9.66 30.56
C GLN A 468 -20.04 -9.32 30.66
N ALA A 469 -19.30 -10.01 31.52
CA ALA A 469 -17.87 -9.77 31.70
C ALA A 469 -17.07 -10.05 30.40
N LEU A 470 -17.36 -11.16 29.71
CA LEU A 470 -16.73 -11.50 28.43
C LEU A 470 -17.06 -10.47 27.35
N CYS A 471 -18.33 -10.07 27.23
CA CYS A 471 -18.77 -9.07 26.27
C CYS A 471 -18.16 -7.68 26.51
N MET A 472 -17.93 -7.25 27.76
CA MET A 472 -17.27 -5.97 28.08
C MET A 472 -15.86 -5.82 27.50
N LYS A 473 -15.19 -6.94 27.16
CA LYS A 473 -13.86 -6.95 26.52
C LYS A 473 -13.87 -7.48 25.09
N GLY A 474 -15.03 -7.80 24.54
CA GLY A 474 -15.16 -8.29 23.16
C GLY A 474 -14.83 -9.77 22.96
N TYR A 475 -14.81 -10.59 24.03
CA TYR A 475 -14.67 -12.06 23.96
C TYR A 475 -16.03 -12.73 23.68
N VAL A 476 -16.63 -12.35 22.54
CA VAL A 476 -18.04 -12.65 22.26
C VAL A 476 -18.27 -14.12 21.88
N ARG A 477 -17.25 -14.80 21.33
CA ARG A 477 -17.38 -16.21 20.94
C ARG A 477 -17.47 -17.12 22.16
N GLU A 478 -16.66 -16.83 23.16
CA GLU A 478 -16.67 -17.46 24.47
C GLU A 478 -18.01 -17.18 25.17
N ALA A 479 -18.49 -15.93 25.09
CA ALA A 479 -19.79 -15.55 25.63
C ALA A 479 -20.94 -16.31 24.95
N GLN A 480 -20.93 -16.43 23.61
CA GLN A 480 -21.91 -17.24 22.86
C GLN A 480 -21.86 -18.71 23.27
N GLY A 481 -20.67 -19.26 23.56
CA GLY A 481 -20.53 -20.61 24.11
C GLY A 481 -21.26 -20.78 25.44
N VAL A 482 -21.12 -19.82 26.36
CA VAL A 482 -21.86 -19.81 27.64
C VAL A 482 -23.37 -19.69 27.39
N VAL A 483 -23.81 -18.80 26.50
CA VAL A 483 -25.23 -18.63 26.15
C VAL A 483 -25.82 -19.92 25.57
N TRP A 484 -25.07 -20.63 24.72
CA TRP A 484 -25.51 -21.89 24.12
C TRP A 484 -25.69 -23.00 25.15
N HIS A 485 -24.71 -23.17 26.05
CA HIS A 485 -24.77 -24.20 27.10
C HIS A 485 -25.88 -23.95 28.13
N HIS A 486 -26.19 -22.69 28.43
CA HIS A 486 -27.22 -22.29 29.40
C HIS A 486 -28.50 -21.77 28.75
N LYS A 487 -28.81 -22.21 27.53
CA LYS A 487 -29.93 -21.68 26.74
C LYS A 487 -31.27 -21.79 27.46
N SER A 488 -31.53 -22.89 28.17
CA SER A 488 -32.79 -23.10 28.91
C SER A 488 -33.02 -22.06 30.01
N GLU A 489 -31.95 -21.54 30.61
CA GLU A 489 -31.99 -20.57 31.71
C GLU A 489 -31.97 -19.13 31.18
N LEU A 490 -31.18 -18.88 30.14
CA LEU A 490 -30.96 -17.54 29.58
C LEU A 490 -31.99 -17.11 28.52
N SER A 491 -32.89 -18.01 28.12
CA SER A 491 -33.96 -17.72 27.15
C SER A 491 -35.28 -17.26 27.80
N ILE A 492 -35.29 -17.03 29.11
CA ILE A 492 -36.46 -16.56 29.87
C ILE A 492 -36.38 -15.03 30.00
N GLU A 493 -37.49 -14.30 29.84
CA GLU A 493 -37.52 -12.85 30.10
C GLU A 493 -37.38 -12.57 31.61
N PRO A 494 -36.58 -11.57 32.04
CA PRO A 494 -35.92 -10.52 31.24
C PRO A 494 -34.51 -10.87 30.71
N MET A 495 -34.01 -12.09 30.94
CA MET A 495 -32.60 -12.44 30.70
C MET A 495 -32.23 -12.48 29.22
N VAL A 496 -33.13 -12.94 28.37
CA VAL A 496 -32.92 -12.96 26.91
C VAL A 496 -32.58 -11.57 26.38
N THR A 497 -33.28 -10.54 26.86
CA THR A 497 -33.05 -9.13 26.51
C THR A 497 -31.67 -8.64 26.97
N ILE A 498 -31.25 -8.97 28.19
CA ILE A 498 -29.95 -8.56 28.74
C ILE A 498 -28.80 -9.25 28.00
N VAL A 499 -28.96 -10.54 27.69
CA VAL A 499 -27.97 -11.32 26.93
C VAL A 499 -27.81 -10.77 25.52
N GLN A 500 -28.92 -10.53 24.79
CA GLN A 500 -28.86 -9.97 23.44
C GLN A 500 -28.18 -8.59 23.41
N ARG A 501 -28.51 -7.70 24.36
CA ARG A 501 -27.84 -6.39 24.49
C ARG A 501 -26.36 -6.53 24.81
N SER A 502 -25.99 -7.48 25.67
CA SER A 502 -24.60 -7.75 26.02
C SER A 502 -23.82 -8.28 24.81
N LEU A 503 -24.41 -9.19 24.03
CA LEU A 503 -23.81 -9.71 22.81
C LEU A 503 -23.65 -8.62 21.74
N LEU A 504 -24.64 -7.74 21.57
CA LEU A 504 -24.54 -6.58 20.68
C LEU A 504 -23.36 -5.69 21.09
N HIS A 505 -23.27 -5.30 22.35
CA HIS A 505 -22.15 -4.53 22.89
C HIS A 505 -20.82 -5.25 22.67
N GLY A 506 -20.77 -6.55 22.96
CA GLY A 506 -19.59 -7.38 22.76
C GLY A 506 -19.10 -7.39 21.32
N TRP A 507 -20.01 -7.58 20.35
CA TRP A 507 -19.64 -7.54 18.92
C TRP A 507 -19.18 -6.14 18.48
N CYS A 508 -19.76 -5.09 19.07
CA CYS A 508 -19.33 -3.71 18.84
C CYS A 508 -17.90 -3.47 19.35
N VAL A 509 -17.58 -3.92 20.57
CA VAL A 509 -16.24 -3.85 21.17
C VAL A 509 -15.22 -4.69 20.39
N HIS A 510 -15.62 -5.88 19.93
CA HIS A 510 -14.79 -6.72 19.06
C HIS A 510 -14.52 -6.08 17.69
N GLY A 511 -15.34 -5.11 17.27
CA GLY A 511 -15.19 -4.40 16.00
C GLY A 511 -15.84 -5.09 14.81
N ASN A 512 -16.69 -6.11 15.03
CA ASN A 512 -17.39 -6.81 13.96
C ASN A 512 -18.80 -6.22 13.76
N ALA A 513 -18.87 -5.13 12.99
CA ALA A 513 -20.12 -4.43 12.72
C ALA A 513 -21.16 -5.27 11.95
N LYS A 514 -20.74 -6.33 11.23
CA LYS A 514 -21.66 -7.20 10.48
C LYS A 514 -22.46 -8.09 11.43
N GLU A 515 -21.78 -8.75 12.36
CA GLU A 515 -22.44 -9.57 13.38
C GLU A 515 -23.20 -8.69 14.38
N ALA A 516 -22.67 -7.51 14.72
CA ALA A 516 -23.41 -6.53 15.53
C ALA A 516 -24.72 -6.10 14.85
N ARG A 517 -24.72 -5.86 13.53
CA ARG A 517 -25.94 -5.56 12.76
C ARG A 517 -26.94 -6.71 12.83
N ARG A 518 -26.48 -7.94 12.66
CA ARG A 518 -27.34 -9.13 12.76
C ARG A 518 -28.02 -9.22 14.13
N VAL A 519 -27.26 -9.07 15.21
CA VAL A 519 -27.82 -9.10 16.58
C VAL A 519 -28.79 -7.93 16.80
N LEU A 520 -28.50 -6.74 16.26
CA LEU A 520 -29.40 -5.59 16.31
C LEU A 520 -30.73 -5.88 15.59
N ASP A 521 -30.67 -6.48 14.40
CA ASP A 521 -31.85 -6.87 13.63
C ASP A 521 -32.68 -7.94 14.34
N ASP A 522 -32.01 -8.92 14.95
CA ASP A 522 -32.65 -9.95 15.77
C ASP A 522 -33.41 -9.32 16.96
N ILE A 523 -32.80 -8.38 17.70
CA ILE A 523 -33.43 -7.67 18.83
C ILE A 523 -34.65 -6.85 18.36
N LYS A 524 -34.55 -6.19 17.21
CA LYS A 524 -35.69 -5.43 16.66
C LYS A 524 -36.85 -6.37 16.30
N SER A 525 -36.55 -7.55 15.73
CA SER A 525 -37.56 -8.53 15.35
C SER A 525 -38.31 -9.13 16.54
N SER A 526 -37.66 -9.24 17.70
CA SER A 526 -38.27 -9.73 18.95
C SER A 526 -39.13 -8.68 19.68
N ARG A 527 -39.28 -7.47 19.13
CA ARG A 527 -40.00 -6.33 19.75
C ARG A 527 -39.50 -5.93 21.14
N THR A 528 -38.25 -6.27 21.43
CA THR A 528 -37.59 -5.94 22.70
C THR A 528 -37.22 -4.45 22.72
N PRO A 529 -37.48 -3.69 23.80
CA PRO A 529 -37.18 -2.27 23.85
C PRO A 529 -35.66 -2.02 23.74
N LEU A 530 -35.24 -1.53 22.58
CA LEU A 530 -33.86 -1.10 22.33
C LEU A 530 -33.70 0.37 22.73
N GLY A 531 -32.71 0.66 23.56
CA GLY A 531 -32.44 2.02 24.03
C GLY A 531 -31.35 2.73 23.24
N LEU A 532 -31.23 4.04 23.48
CA LEU A 532 -30.17 4.90 22.95
C LEU A 532 -28.74 4.32 23.11
N PRO A 533 -28.34 3.71 24.26
CA PRO A 533 -26.99 3.15 24.40
C PRO A 533 -26.67 2.05 23.38
N SER A 534 -27.62 1.18 23.05
CA SER A 534 -27.39 0.07 22.13
C SER A 534 -27.22 0.53 20.69
N PHE A 535 -27.99 1.54 20.27
CA PHE A 535 -27.79 2.18 18.98
C PHE A 535 -26.46 2.96 18.92
N ASN A 536 -26.09 3.66 19.99
CA ASN A 536 -24.82 4.39 20.06
C ASN A 536 -23.61 3.45 20.02
N ASP A 537 -23.67 2.29 20.69
CA ASP A 537 -22.63 1.25 20.60
C ASP A 537 -22.45 0.76 19.16
N TYR A 538 -23.56 0.48 18.47
CA TYR A 538 -23.55 0.06 17.08
C TYR A 538 -23.03 1.17 16.15
N LEU A 539 -23.53 2.40 16.31
CA LEU A 539 -23.09 3.58 15.56
C LEU A 539 -21.59 3.83 15.75
N HIS A 540 -21.06 3.68 16.97
CA HIS A 540 -19.65 3.80 17.27
C HIS A 540 -18.82 2.72 16.56
N CYS A 541 -19.24 1.46 16.64
CA CYS A 541 -18.60 0.34 15.93
C CYS A 541 -18.58 0.59 14.41
N LEU A 542 -19.72 0.98 13.84
CA LEU A 542 -19.88 1.26 12.42
C LEU A 542 -19.00 2.43 11.97
N CYS A 543 -19.02 3.55 12.70
CA CYS A 543 -18.21 4.72 12.39
C CYS A 543 -16.71 4.42 12.49
N HIS A 544 -16.27 3.66 13.49
CA HIS A 544 -14.88 3.24 13.62
C HIS A 544 -14.45 2.27 12.50
N ARG A 545 -15.32 1.35 12.09
CA ARG A 545 -15.08 0.48 10.94
C ARG A 545 -14.93 1.31 9.66
N ASN A 546 -15.87 2.21 9.39
CA ASN A 546 -15.88 3.01 8.18
C ASN A 546 -14.69 3.98 8.16
N LEU A 547 -14.28 4.54 9.30
CA LEU A 547 -13.06 5.32 9.41
C LEU A 547 -11.80 4.55 8.93
N LYS A 548 -11.73 3.23 9.17
CA LYS A 548 -10.58 2.40 8.82
C LYS A 548 -10.67 1.76 7.44
N PHE A 549 -11.86 1.30 7.03
CA PHE A 549 -12.04 0.41 5.88
C PHE A 549 -12.91 1.01 4.75
N ASN A 550 -13.79 1.96 5.05
CA ASN A 550 -14.64 2.61 4.04
C ASN A 550 -14.92 4.08 4.41
N PRO A 551 -13.92 4.97 4.28
CA PRO A 551 -14.06 6.36 4.75
C PRO A 551 -15.20 7.11 4.05
N SER A 552 -15.47 6.83 2.77
CA SER A 552 -16.57 7.43 2.00
C SER A 552 -17.94 7.15 2.61
N ALA A 553 -18.17 5.94 3.12
CA ALA A 553 -19.45 5.53 3.69
C ALA A 553 -19.70 6.05 5.12
N LEU A 554 -18.71 6.69 5.75
CA LEU A 554 -18.79 7.13 7.15
C LEU A 554 -20.01 8.01 7.44
N VAL A 555 -20.25 9.04 6.62
CA VAL A 555 -21.40 9.95 6.81
C VAL A 555 -22.73 9.28 6.41
N PRO A 556 -22.90 8.73 5.19
CA PRO A 556 -24.19 8.17 4.79
C PRO A 556 -24.65 7.02 5.70
N GLU A 557 -23.80 6.02 5.97
CA GLU A 557 -24.21 4.88 6.82
C GLU A 557 -24.47 5.31 8.28
N ALA A 558 -23.75 6.30 8.81
CA ALA A 558 -24.03 6.83 10.14
C ALA A 558 -25.36 7.57 10.19
N MET A 559 -25.68 8.36 9.15
CA MET A 559 -26.96 9.06 9.02
C MET A 559 -28.12 8.09 8.84
N ASP A 560 -27.92 6.97 8.14
CA ASP A 560 -28.91 5.90 8.00
C ASP A 560 -29.25 5.28 9.37
N VAL A 561 -28.23 5.00 10.20
CA VAL A 561 -28.45 4.51 11.57
C VAL A 561 -29.18 5.54 12.43
N LEU A 562 -28.84 6.83 12.33
CA LEU A 562 -29.55 7.89 13.05
C LEU A 562 -31.02 8.03 12.60
N ALA A 563 -31.31 7.79 11.32
CA ALA A 563 -32.67 7.75 10.81
C ALA A 563 -33.43 6.49 11.26
N GLU A 564 -32.74 5.35 11.30
CA GLU A 564 -33.25 4.08 11.83
C GLU A 564 -33.61 4.16 13.32
N MET A 565 -32.79 4.85 14.12
CA MET A 565 -33.11 5.14 15.53
C MET A 565 -34.46 5.84 15.65
N ARG A 566 -34.68 6.88 14.83
CA ARG A 566 -35.95 7.64 14.82
C ARG A 566 -37.14 6.77 14.41
N SER A 567 -37.00 5.95 13.36
CA SER A 567 -38.09 5.06 12.92
C SER A 567 -38.43 3.99 13.96
N TYR A 568 -37.48 3.63 14.82
CA TYR A 568 -37.68 2.73 15.94
C TYR A 568 -38.24 3.42 17.21
N GLY A 569 -38.41 4.75 17.19
CA GLY A 569 -38.92 5.53 18.32
C GLY A 569 -37.85 5.95 19.34
N VAL A 570 -36.56 5.86 18.99
CA VAL A 570 -35.43 6.34 19.81
C VAL A 570 -34.91 7.64 19.21
N THR A 571 -35.00 8.75 19.95
CA THR A 571 -34.50 10.06 19.51
C THR A 571 -32.98 10.12 19.67
N PRO A 572 -32.19 10.32 18.58
CA PRO A 572 -30.77 10.56 18.70
C PRO A 572 -30.49 11.87 19.44
N ASP A 573 -29.47 11.87 20.28
CA ASP A 573 -29.06 13.04 21.05
C ASP A 573 -27.67 13.55 20.63
N ALA A 574 -27.15 14.57 21.32
CA ALA A 574 -25.82 15.10 21.05
C ALA A 574 -24.72 14.02 21.11
N SER A 575 -24.86 13.01 21.99
CA SER A 575 -23.87 11.93 22.11
C SER A 575 -23.81 11.06 20.85
N SER A 576 -24.94 10.79 20.19
CA SER A 576 -25.00 10.06 18.92
C SER A 576 -24.26 10.80 17.80
N PHE A 577 -24.49 12.11 17.66
CA PHE A 577 -23.79 12.92 16.66
C PHE A 577 -22.32 13.13 16.99
N ASN A 578 -21.96 13.22 18.28
CA ASN A 578 -20.57 13.34 18.74
C ASN A 578 -19.71 12.14 18.36
N ILE A 579 -20.29 10.93 18.26
CA ILE A 579 -19.60 9.75 17.70
C ILE A 579 -19.17 10.01 16.26
N LEU A 580 -20.10 10.47 15.42
CA LEU A 580 -19.82 10.79 14.01
C LEU A 580 -18.82 11.94 13.88
N LEU A 581 -19.02 13.04 14.62
CA LEU A 581 -18.11 14.20 14.62
C LEU A 581 -16.70 13.82 15.07
N SER A 582 -16.56 12.92 16.05
CA SER A 582 -15.26 12.40 16.50
C SER A 582 -14.54 11.64 15.39
N CYS A 583 -15.25 10.74 14.69
CA CYS A 583 -14.70 10.01 13.54
C CYS A 583 -14.35 10.94 12.37
N LEU A 584 -15.20 11.92 12.05
CA LEU A 584 -14.91 12.93 11.02
C LEU A 584 -13.70 13.80 11.38
N GLY A 585 -13.55 14.15 12.66
CA GLY A 585 -12.39 14.88 13.16
C GLY A 585 -11.09 14.09 13.00
N ARG A 586 -11.11 12.78 13.25
CA ARG A 586 -9.98 11.86 13.01
C ARG A 586 -9.65 11.70 11.53
N ALA A 587 -10.67 11.68 10.67
CA ALA A 587 -10.53 11.65 9.20
C ALA A 587 -10.17 13.00 8.57
N ARG A 588 -10.06 14.10 9.35
CA ARG A 588 -9.85 15.47 8.86
C ARG A 588 -10.92 15.98 7.87
N ARG A 589 -12.14 15.43 7.92
CA ARG A 589 -13.26 15.78 7.03
C ARG A 589 -14.00 17.03 7.50
N VAL A 590 -13.37 18.19 7.31
CA VAL A 590 -13.84 19.47 7.89
C VAL A 590 -15.19 19.93 7.34
N LYS A 591 -15.42 19.86 6.02
CA LYS A 591 -16.67 20.32 5.40
C LYS A 591 -17.88 19.61 5.99
N GLU A 592 -17.77 18.29 6.18
CA GLU A 592 -18.85 17.47 6.70
C GLU A 592 -19.01 17.60 8.21
N SER A 593 -17.90 17.69 8.96
CA SER A 593 -17.95 17.99 10.40
C SER A 593 -18.72 19.29 10.66
N TYR A 594 -18.44 20.33 9.87
CA TYR A 594 -19.13 21.61 9.94
C TYR A 594 -20.60 21.49 9.55
N ARG A 595 -20.92 20.72 8.50
CA ARG A 595 -22.30 20.50 8.04
C ARG A 595 -23.14 19.75 9.08
N ILE A 596 -22.59 18.73 9.74
CA ILE A 596 -23.29 18.00 10.80
C ILE A 596 -23.59 18.93 12.00
N LEU A 597 -22.61 19.71 12.46
CA LEU A 597 -22.83 20.68 13.54
C LEU A 597 -23.89 21.73 13.16
N TYR A 598 -23.87 22.20 11.91
CA TYR A 598 -24.88 23.11 11.39
C TYR A 598 -26.27 22.47 11.37
N LEU A 599 -26.40 21.20 10.97
CA LEU A 599 -27.68 20.48 11.03
C LEU A 599 -28.25 20.37 12.45
N MET A 600 -27.39 20.18 13.45
CA MET A 600 -27.79 20.20 14.87
C MET A 600 -28.27 21.60 15.29
N ARG A 601 -27.52 22.64 14.92
CA ARG A 601 -27.84 24.02 15.29
C ARG A 601 -29.16 24.52 14.71
N GLU A 602 -29.47 24.18 13.46
CA GLU A 602 -30.71 24.60 12.78
C GLU A 602 -31.93 23.77 13.22
N GLY A 603 -31.82 22.92 14.24
CA GLY A 603 -32.91 22.07 14.72
C GLY A 603 -33.29 20.91 13.79
N LYS A 604 -32.66 20.79 12.62
CA LYS A 604 -32.93 19.72 11.64
C LYS A 604 -32.53 18.32 12.13
N ALA A 605 -31.66 18.25 13.14
CA ALA A 605 -31.26 17.00 13.78
C ALA A 605 -32.17 16.61 14.96
N GLU A 606 -33.17 17.42 15.31
CA GLU A 606 -34.04 17.25 16.51
C GLU A 606 -33.27 17.21 17.84
N CYS A 607 -32.00 17.63 17.83
CA CYS A 607 -31.16 17.77 19.01
C CYS A 607 -30.26 19.01 18.86
N SER A 608 -29.94 19.64 19.99
CA SER A 608 -29.03 20.80 20.03
C SER A 608 -27.59 20.36 20.25
N PRO A 609 -26.61 21.02 19.62
CA PRO A 609 -25.20 20.72 19.85
C PRO A 609 -24.79 21.08 21.29
N ASP A 610 -23.96 20.24 21.90
CA ASP A 610 -23.37 20.49 23.21
C ASP A 610 -21.92 21.01 23.07
N TRP A 611 -21.29 21.34 24.20
CA TRP A 611 -19.90 21.80 24.20
C TRP A 611 -18.94 20.79 23.57
N VAL A 612 -19.25 19.48 23.61
CA VAL A 612 -18.45 18.43 22.98
C VAL A 612 -18.59 18.48 21.46
N SER A 613 -19.79 18.71 20.93
CA SER A 613 -20.03 18.89 19.49
C SER A 613 -19.19 20.04 18.93
N TYR A 614 -19.24 21.20 19.59
CA TYR A 614 -18.42 22.36 19.22
C TYR A 614 -16.93 22.06 19.36
N TYR A 615 -16.50 21.45 20.48
CA TYR A 615 -15.10 21.08 20.70
C TYR A 615 -14.55 20.22 19.56
N LEU A 616 -15.27 19.18 19.13
CA LEU A 616 -14.83 18.27 18.09
C LEU A 616 -14.63 18.98 16.73
N VAL A 617 -15.53 19.89 16.37
CA VAL A 617 -15.45 20.65 15.11
C VAL A 617 -14.37 21.74 15.18
N VAL A 618 -14.30 22.48 16.28
CA VAL A 618 -13.26 23.51 16.47
C VAL A 618 -11.87 22.86 16.50
N ARG A 619 -11.72 21.72 17.17
CA ARG A 619 -10.48 20.94 17.18
C ARG A 619 -10.01 20.56 15.79
N VAL A 620 -10.89 20.06 14.91
CA VAL A 620 -10.49 19.73 13.53
C VAL A 620 -10.18 20.98 12.69
N LEU A 621 -10.87 22.10 12.93
CA LEU A 621 -10.55 23.38 12.29
C LEU A 621 -9.16 23.87 12.70
N TYR A 622 -8.81 23.83 13.98
CA TYR A 622 -7.48 24.21 14.46
C TYR A 622 -6.39 23.28 13.95
N LEU A 623 -6.62 21.96 13.97
CA LEU A 623 -5.67 20.98 13.42
C LEU A 623 -5.49 21.10 11.90
N THR A 624 -6.38 21.80 11.19
CA THR A 624 -6.26 22.09 9.74
C THR A 624 -5.92 23.55 9.45
N GLY A 625 -5.50 24.33 10.46
CA GLY A 625 -5.04 25.71 10.32
C GLY A 625 -6.15 26.76 10.11
N ARG A 626 -7.43 26.39 10.21
CA ARG A 626 -8.58 27.28 9.97
C ARG A 626 -8.98 28.06 11.22
N ILE A 627 -8.03 28.80 11.81
CA ILE A 627 -8.19 29.40 13.15
C ILE A 627 -9.33 30.41 13.22
N ILE A 628 -9.45 31.30 12.24
CA ILE A 628 -10.48 32.35 12.22
C ILE A 628 -11.89 31.74 12.27
N ARG A 629 -12.13 30.68 11.49
CA ARG A 629 -13.43 29.97 11.50
C ARG A 629 -13.66 29.24 12.81
N GLY A 630 -12.63 28.63 13.38
CA GLY A 630 -12.74 28.00 14.70
C GLY A 630 -13.10 29.00 15.79
N LYS A 631 -12.47 30.19 15.81
CA LYS A 631 -12.78 31.26 16.77
C LYS A 631 -14.24 31.72 16.65
N ARG A 632 -14.72 31.97 15.44
CA ARG A 632 -16.14 32.29 15.19
C ARG A 632 -17.08 31.21 15.72
N LEU A 633 -16.77 29.92 15.54
CA LEU A 633 -17.60 28.86 16.12
C LEU A 633 -17.59 28.83 17.66
N VAL A 634 -16.50 29.26 18.30
CA VAL A 634 -16.46 29.41 19.76
C VAL A 634 -17.32 30.59 20.20
N ASP A 635 -17.28 31.71 19.45
CA ASP A 635 -18.13 32.86 19.72
C ASP A 635 -19.63 32.50 19.51
N ASP A 636 -19.97 31.84 18.40
CA ASP A 636 -21.31 31.30 18.11
C ASP A 636 -21.80 30.32 19.20
N MET A 637 -20.90 29.53 19.79
CA MET A 637 -21.22 28.61 20.88
C MET A 637 -21.65 29.37 22.14
N LEU A 638 -20.92 30.45 22.47
CA LEU A 638 -21.24 31.28 23.63
C LEU A 638 -22.52 32.09 23.42
N GLU A 639 -22.73 32.62 22.22
CA GLU A 639 -23.95 33.35 21.84
C GLU A 639 -25.19 32.45 21.85
N SER A 640 -25.03 31.16 21.52
CA SER A 640 -26.13 30.18 21.61
C SER A 640 -26.38 29.66 23.04
N GLY A 641 -25.64 30.18 24.04
CA GLY A 641 -25.82 29.83 25.45
C GLY A 641 -25.19 28.49 25.87
N VAL A 642 -24.41 27.85 24.99
CA VAL A 642 -23.72 26.60 25.29
C VAL A 642 -22.42 26.92 26.04
N LEU A 643 -22.37 26.58 27.33
CA LEU A 643 -21.23 26.92 28.18
C LEU A 643 -20.03 25.97 27.97
N PRO A 644 -18.81 26.50 27.76
CA PRO A 644 -17.60 25.68 27.68
C PRO A 644 -17.20 25.14 29.06
N THR A 645 -16.41 24.07 29.05
CA THR A 645 -15.84 23.45 30.27
C THR A 645 -14.32 23.68 30.33
N GLY A 646 -13.69 23.45 31.48
CA GLY A 646 -12.22 23.46 31.56
C GLY A 646 -11.56 22.51 30.54
N LYS A 647 -12.16 21.34 30.30
CA LYS A 647 -11.71 20.36 29.28
C LYS A 647 -11.77 20.91 27.86
N PHE A 648 -12.80 21.71 27.54
CA PHE A 648 -12.93 22.38 26.25
C PHE A 648 -11.73 23.28 25.98
N PHE A 649 -11.41 24.18 26.93
CA PHE A 649 -10.30 25.11 26.78
C PHE A 649 -8.95 24.40 26.78
N HIS A 650 -8.70 23.52 27.75
CA HIS A 650 -7.43 22.80 27.84
C HIS A 650 -7.14 22.01 26.56
N GLY A 651 -8.13 21.31 26.01
CA GLY A 651 -7.97 20.56 24.76
C GLY A 651 -7.67 21.44 23.55
N LEU A 652 -8.33 22.60 23.42
CA LEU A 652 -8.10 23.53 22.30
C LEU A 652 -6.78 24.30 22.44
N ILE A 653 -6.44 24.75 23.65
CA ILE A 653 -5.15 25.37 23.97
C ILE A 653 -4.02 24.40 23.63
N GLY A 654 -4.11 23.14 24.07
CA GLY A 654 -3.12 22.10 23.74
C GLY A 654 -2.96 21.88 22.24
N VAL A 655 -4.06 21.92 21.47
CA VAL A 655 -4.01 21.82 19.99
C VAL A 655 -3.35 23.04 19.35
N LEU A 656 -3.64 24.25 19.82
CA LEU A 656 -3.04 25.48 19.33
C LEU A 656 -1.54 25.56 19.68
N CYS A 657 -1.17 25.16 20.89
CA CYS A 657 0.23 25.00 21.31
C CYS A 657 0.94 23.96 20.42
N GLY A 658 0.35 22.78 20.21
CA GLY A 658 0.94 21.73 19.36
C GLY A 658 0.96 22.05 17.85
N THR A 659 0.29 23.11 17.40
CA THR A 659 0.32 23.60 16.01
C THR A 659 1.10 24.91 15.86
N GLU A 660 1.89 25.28 16.87
CA GLU A 660 2.70 26.50 16.92
C GLU A 660 1.89 27.80 16.73
N LYS A 661 0.63 27.81 17.19
CA LYS A 661 -0.28 28.97 17.16
C LYS A 661 -0.46 29.58 18.55
N VAL A 662 0.66 29.91 19.19
CA VAL A 662 0.71 30.32 20.61
C VAL A 662 -0.10 31.59 20.88
N ASP A 663 -0.11 32.59 20.00
CA ASP A 663 -0.93 33.80 20.18
C ASP A 663 -2.43 33.50 20.27
N HIS A 664 -2.89 32.55 19.45
CA HIS A 664 -4.27 32.09 19.49
C HIS A 664 -4.56 31.23 20.72
N ALA A 665 -3.56 30.50 21.23
CA ALA A 665 -3.66 29.79 22.50
C ALA A 665 -3.82 30.76 23.67
N LEU A 666 -3.08 31.89 23.65
CA LEU A 666 -3.23 32.98 24.61
C LEU A 666 -4.61 33.65 24.52
N ASP A 667 -5.13 33.89 23.32
CA ASP A 667 -6.52 34.36 23.13
C ASP A 667 -7.54 33.44 23.77
N MET A 668 -7.38 32.12 23.57
CA MET A 668 -8.25 31.10 24.14
C MET A 668 -8.14 31.05 25.68
N PHE A 669 -6.94 31.24 26.21
CA PHE A 669 -6.69 31.35 27.66
C PHE A 669 -7.33 32.60 28.28
N ARG A 670 -7.25 33.75 27.60
CA ARG A 670 -7.96 34.97 28.03
C ARG A 670 -9.48 34.77 28.04
N LEU A 671 -10.02 33.99 27.10
CA LEU A 671 -11.42 33.60 27.12
C LEU A 671 -11.73 32.66 28.32
N MET A 672 -10.89 31.66 28.58
CA MET A 672 -10.99 30.79 29.76
C MET A 672 -11.00 31.57 31.08
N LYS A 673 -10.15 32.61 31.20
CA LYS A 673 -10.13 33.56 32.33
C LYS A 673 -11.44 34.30 32.50
N ARG A 674 -12.00 34.84 31.40
CA ARG A 674 -13.30 35.54 31.43
C ARG A 674 -14.43 34.61 31.86
N CYS A 675 -14.34 33.33 31.50
CA CYS A 675 -15.28 32.30 31.95
C CYS A 675 -15.02 31.79 33.37
N GLN A 676 -13.97 32.24 34.06
CA GLN A 676 -13.57 31.78 35.40
C GLN A 676 -13.31 30.27 35.50
N LEU A 677 -12.78 29.67 34.41
CA LEU A 677 -12.54 28.22 34.30
C LEU A 677 -11.05 27.84 34.35
N VAL A 678 -10.18 28.77 34.71
CA VAL A 678 -8.72 28.57 34.69
C VAL A 678 -8.28 27.64 35.81
N ASP A 679 -7.34 26.75 35.48
CA ASP A 679 -6.69 25.85 36.41
C ASP A 679 -5.15 25.92 36.29
N THR A 680 -4.46 25.29 37.24
CA THR A 680 -2.99 25.19 37.25
C THR A 680 -2.45 24.61 35.94
N HIS A 681 -3.09 23.57 35.40
CA HIS A 681 -2.62 22.88 34.21
C HIS A 681 -2.61 23.77 32.97
N ALA A 682 -3.56 24.70 32.85
CA ALA A 682 -3.58 25.66 31.74
C ALA A 682 -2.41 26.65 31.81
N TYR A 683 -2.01 27.09 33.02
CA TYR A 683 -0.81 27.91 33.19
C TYR A 683 0.46 27.13 32.89
N ASP A 684 0.64 25.94 33.47
CA ASP A 684 1.82 25.10 33.26
C ASP A 684 2.05 24.85 31.75
N LEU A 685 0.99 24.47 31.02
CA LEU A 685 1.04 24.20 29.59
C LEU A 685 1.47 25.42 28.77
N LEU A 686 0.97 26.62 29.09
CA LEU A 686 1.27 27.84 28.34
C LEU A 686 2.65 28.40 28.69
N ILE A 687 3.03 28.40 29.96
CA ILE A 687 4.35 28.83 30.42
C ILE A 687 5.42 27.95 29.78
N GLU A 688 5.27 26.63 29.86
CA GLU A 688 6.19 25.68 29.24
C GLU A 688 6.30 25.92 27.73
N LYS A 689 5.16 26.16 27.04
CA LYS A 689 5.16 26.40 25.60
C LYS A 689 5.75 27.75 25.19
N LEU A 690 5.47 28.82 25.92
CA LEU A 690 5.99 30.18 25.65
C LEU A 690 7.50 30.22 25.83
N CYS A 691 8.01 29.69 26.94
CA CYS A 691 9.44 29.64 27.21
C CYS A 691 10.17 28.78 26.18
N ARG A 692 9.60 27.63 25.79
CA ARG A 692 10.16 26.80 24.68
C ARG A 692 10.18 27.50 23.33
N ASN A 693 9.27 28.44 23.10
CA ASN A 693 9.24 29.26 21.89
C ASN A 693 10.05 30.57 22.03
N GLY A 694 10.91 30.69 23.07
CA GLY A 694 11.76 31.86 23.31
C GLY A 694 11.04 33.08 23.88
N ARG A 695 9.74 32.99 24.18
CA ARG A 695 8.92 34.09 24.70
C ARG A 695 8.92 34.11 26.23
N PHE A 696 10.12 34.23 26.81
CA PHE A 696 10.33 34.14 28.26
C PHE A 696 9.60 35.23 29.05
N GLU A 697 9.52 36.46 28.53
CA GLU A 697 8.81 37.55 29.19
C GLU A 697 7.31 37.27 29.33
N ASP A 698 6.67 36.75 28.28
CA ASP A 698 5.26 36.36 28.33
C ASP A 698 5.03 35.16 29.28
N GLY A 699 5.98 34.22 29.31
CA GLY A 699 5.97 33.10 30.26
C GLY A 699 6.08 33.58 31.71
N LYS A 700 6.95 34.57 31.97
CA LYS A 700 7.13 35.19 33.29
C LYS A 700 5.92 36.02 33.71
N GLU A 701 5.28 36.71 32.76
CA GLU A 701 4.02 37.42 33.01
C GLU A 701 2.92 36.45 33.46
N LEU A 702 2.75 35.32 32.75
CA LEU A 702 1.79 34.28 33.14
C LEU A 702 2.13 33.62 34.47
N TRP A 703 3.42 33.39 34.76
CA TRP A 703 3.88 32.86 36.05
C TRP A 703 3.51 33.78 37.22
N ASN A 704 3.79 35.08 37.07
CA ASN A 704 3.45 36.08 38.09
C ASN A 704 1.93 36.21 38.26
N ASP A 705 1.18 36.16 37.17
CA ASP A 705 -0.28 36.18 37.21
C ASP A 705 -0.84 34.91 37.89
N ALA A 706 -0.26 33.72 37.67
CA ALA A 706 -0.65 32.51 38.39
C ALA A 706 -0.40 32.63 39.91
N LYS A 707 0.79 33.11 40.31
CA LYS A 707 1.14 33.37 41.73
C LYS A 707 0.19 34.38 42.36
N LYS A 708 -0.12 35.47 41.65
CA LYS A 708 -1.05 36.53 42.12
C LYS A 708 -2.47 35.99 42.35
N ASN A 709 -2.93 35.08 41.49
CA ASN A 709 -4.26 34.46 41.61
C ASN A 709 -4.27 33.21 42.51
N GLY A 710 -3.17 32.89 43.18
CA GLY A 710 -3.10 31.80 44.17
C GLY A 710 -2.96 30.39 43.60
N PHE A 711 -2.58 30.25 42.32
CA PHE A 711 -2.33 28.93 41.72
C PHE A 711 -0.93 28.42 42.07
N MET A 712 -0.85 27.16 42.53
CA MET A 712 0.42 26.47 42.76
C MET A 712 0.83 25.76 41.47
N LEU A 713 1.82 26.31 40.76
CA LEU A 713 2.34 25.77 39.49
C LEU A 713 3.15 24.49 39.71
N GLY A 714 2.99 23.52 38.81
CA GLY A 714 3.79 22.29 38.81
C GLY A 714 5.08 22.41 38.00
N CYS A 715 5.16 23.37 37.09
CA CYS A 715 6.35 23.64 36.30
C CYS A 715 7.44 24.35 37.13
N SER A 716 8.73 24.04 36.90
CA SER A 716 9.84 24.65 37.64
C SER A 716 10.02 26.12 37.26
N GLU A 717 10.35 26.97 38.24
CA GLU A 717 10.71 28.38 38.00
C GLU A 717 11.95 28.51 37.11
N ASP A 718 12.78 27.46 37.03
CA ASP A 718 13.92 27.39 36.11
C ASP A 718 13.53 27.48 34.63
N LEU A 719 12.27 27.16 34.26
CA LEU A 719 11.73 27.33 32.90
C LEU A 719 11.61 28.80 32.47
N LEU A 720 11.70 29.74 33.41
CA LEU A 720 11.65 31.18 33.12
C LEU A 720 13.04 31.76 32.86
N ASP A 721 14.10 31.02 33.18
CA ASP A 721 15.47 31.44 32.96
C ASP A 721 15.89 31.08 31.52
N PRO A 722 16.16 32.08 30.65
CA PRO A 722 16.56 31.81 29.27
C PRO A 722 17.79 30.90 29.19
N LEU A 723 18.77 30.98 30.09
CA LEU A 723 20.01 30.19 30.03
C LEU A 723 19.80 28.74 30.45
N LYS A 724 18.95 28.48 31.45
CA LYS A 724 18.61 27.12 31.88
C LYS A 724 17.58 26.47 30.95
N THR A 725 16.67 27.28 30.44
CA THR A 725 15.65 26.82 29.51
C THR A 725 16.25 26.65 28.13
N GLU A 726 17.22 27.45 27.68
CA GLU A 726 18.06 27.17 26.51
C GLU A 726 18.81 25.86 26.66
N PHE A 727 19.30 25.47 27.84
CA PHE A 727 19.86 24.12 28.05
C PHE A 727 18.80 23.00 27.97
N LEU A 728 17.55 23.26 28.43
CA LEU A 728 16.41 22.33 28.31
C LEU A 728 15.81 22.29 26.89
N ILE A 729 15.93 23.40 26.14
CA ILE A 729 15.53 23.65 24.76
C ILE A 729 16.62 23.14 23.81
N GLU A 730 17.90 23.21 24.11
CA GLU A 730 18.97 22.50 23.38
C GLU A 730 18.79 20.98 23.52
N GLY A 731 18.19 20.56 24.64
CA GLY A 731 17.62 19.23 24.83
C GLY A 731 16.27 18.96 24.14
N HIS A 732 15.63 19.90 23.43
CA HIS A 732 14.30 19.72 22.79
C HIS A 732 14.05 20.45 21.44
N ALA A 733 14.95 21.32 20.96
CA ALA A 733 14.71 22.36 19.95
C ALA A 733 15.79 22.41 18.86
N ILE A 734 16.44 21.29 18.59
CA ILE A 734 17.17 21.11 17.33
C ILE A 734 16.18 20.68 16.24
N LEU A 735 15.07 21.41 16.12
CA LEU A 735 14.07 21.23 15.08
C LEU A 735 13.38 22.58 14.83
N MET A 736 13.89 23.30 13.83
CA MET A 736 13.31 24.49 13.14
C MET A 736 13.57 25.85 13.78
N ASP A 737 14.73 26.46 13.54
CA ASP A 737 15.00 27.38 12.42
C ASP A 737 16.39 28.00 12.63
N SER A 738 17.33 27.70 11.72
CA SER A 738 18.53 28.49 11.56
C SER A 738 19.04 28.34 10.13
N THR A 739 18.41 29.08 9.22
CA THR A 739 19.18 29.66 8.11
C THR A 739 20.10 30.74 8.69
N GLN A 740 21.22 30.31 9.26
CA GLN A 740 22.48 31.02 9.29
C GLN A 740 23.55 30.00 9.68
N ASP A 741 24.63 29.97 8.90
CA ASP A 741 25.82 29.15 9.09
C ASP A 741 26.40 29.34 10.50
N GLN A 742 25.90 28.57 11.48
CA GLN A 742 26.68 28.22 12.66
C GLN A 742 27.14 26.79 12.47
N GLN A 743 28.43 26.67 12.20
CA GLN A 743 29.16 25.44 11.98
C GLN A 743 29.18 24.67 13.30
N GLN A 744 28.21 23.78 13.50
CA GLN A 744 28.16 22.89 14.65
C GLN A 744 29.33 21.91 14.52
N ASP A 745 30.36 22.07 15.37
CA ASP A 745 31.61 21.33 15.27
C ASP A 745 31.44 19.91 15.83
N PHE A 746 30.90 19.01 15.01
CA PHE A 746 30.84 17.56 15.29
C PHE A 746 32.23 16.89 15.25
N GLY A 747 33.31 17.68 15.07
CA GLY A 747 34.65 17.20 14.79
C GLY A 747 34.93 17.09 13.29
N VAL A 748 35.94 16.32 12.92
CA VAL A 748 36.43 16.26 11.53
C VAL A 748 35.49 15.40 10.69
N LEU A 749 34.88 16.00 9.65
CA LEU A 749 34.05 15.27 8.69
C LEU A 749 34.88 14.18 7.99
N LEU A 750 34.47 12.93 8.17
CA LEU A 750 35.13 11.75 7.58
C LEU A 750 34.48 11.37 6.24
N LYS A 751 33.15 11.37 6.18
CA LYS A 751 32.40 11.01 4.97
C LYS A 751 30.99 11.58 4.98
N GLN A 752 30.48 11.97 3.82
CA GLN A 752 29.08 12.38 3.64
C GLN A 752 28.41 11.50 2.59
N GLY A 753 27.26 10.92 2.93
CA GLY A 753 26.40 10.14 2.03
C GLY A 753 25.04 10.78 1.81
N ALA A 754 24.18 10.13 1.03
CA ALA A 754 22.81 10.59 0.74
C ALA A 754 21.85 10.51 1.94
N GLU A 755 22.25 9.78 2.98
CA GLU A 755 21.44 9.48 4.16
C GLU A 755 21.99 10.04 5.49
N GLY A 756 23.19 10.64 5.48
CA GLY A 756 23.82 11.21 6.66
C GLY A 756 25.27 11.65 6.46
N ARG A 757 25.82 12.36 7.45
CA ARG A 757 27.22 12.78 7.55
C ARG A 757 27.90 12.04 8.70
N VAL A 758 29.17 11.70 8.53
CA VAL A 758 29.95 10.93 9.49
C VAL A 758 31.17 11.75 9.90
N PHE A 759 31.33 12.00 11.19
CA PHE A 759 32.38 12.81 11.78
C PHE A 759 33.24 11.97 12.73
N VAL A 760 34.54 12.26 12.80
CA VAL A 760 35.42 11.78 13.88
C VAL A 760 35.42 12.80 15.00
N SER A 761 35.16 12.34 16.20
CA SER A 761 35.15 13.18 17.39
C SER A 761 35.72 12.46 18.60
N THR A 762 35.59 13.06 19.78
CA THR A 762 35.94 12.47 21.06
C THR A 762 34.72 12.44 21.98
N PHE A 763 34.34 11.26 22.46
CA PHE A 763 33.25 11.06 23.42
C PHE A 763 33.83 10.60 24.76
N VAL A 764 33.70 11.43 25.80
CA VAL A 764 34.23 11.16 27.16
C VAL A 764 35.72 10.76 27.14
N GLY A 765 36.53 11.52 26.39
CA GLY A 765 37.97 11.29 26.25
C GLY A 765 38.37 10.11 25.34
N ARG A 766 37.42 9.42 24.71
CA ARG A 766 37.67 8.31 23.77
C ARG A 766 37.35 8.72 22.34
N LYS A 767 38.20 8.32 21.39
CA LYS A 767 37.97 8.54 19.96
C LYS A 767 36.66 7.85 19.53
N CYS A 768 35.78 8.57 18.86
CA CYS A 768 34.46 8.09 18.45
C CYS A 768 34.09 8.53 17.03
N VAL A 769 33.03 7.94 16.49
CA VAL A 769 32.41 8.33 15.22
C VAL A 769 31.00 8.82 15.49
N ILE A 770 30.65 10.00 15.00
CA ILE A 770 29.30 10.57 15.09
C ILE A 770 28.66 10.49 13.71
N LYS A 771 27.54 9.79 13.59
CA LYS A 771 26.73 9.73 12.36
C LYS A 771 25.51 10.62 12.52
N GLU A 772 25.52 11.77 11.85
CA GLU A 772 24.41 12.74 11.78
C GLU A 772 23.46 12.40 10.64
N ARG A 773 22.17 12.28 10.92
CA ARG A 773 21.11 12.19 9.90
C ARG A 773 20.49 13.57 9.67
N PHE A 774 21.04 14.31 8.72
CA PHE A 774 20.58 15.65 8.38
C PHE A 774 19.13 15.67 7.84
N SER A 775 18.41 16.76 8.13
CA SER A 775 17.03 16.95 7.65
C SER A 775 16.97 17.10 6.13
N LYS A 776 16.00 16.43 5.50
CA LYS A 776 15.80 16.50 4.05
C LYS A 776 14.78 17.57 3.70
N LYS A 777 15.25 18.71 3.19
CA LYS A 777 14.45 19.91 2.88
C LYS A 777 13.25 19.70 1.93
N TYR A 778 13.24 18.62 1.15
CA TYR A 778 12.13 18.30 0.25
C TYR A 778 10.96 17.57 0.94
N ARG A 779 11.13 17.11 2.18
CA ARG A 779 10.07 16.45 2.96
C ARG A 779 9.37 17.47 3.83
N HIS A 780 8.08 17.27 4.05
CA HIS A 780 7.33 18.04 5.03
C HIS A 780 8.03 17.95 6.41
N PRO A 781 8.35 19.06 7.10
CA PRO A 781 9.22 19.05 8.28
C PRO A 781 8.78 18.07 9.38
N LEU A 782 7.49 18.07 9.74
CA LEU A 782 6.93 17.10 10.73
C LEU A 782 7.07 15.63 10.30
N LEU A 783 6.97 15.35 8.99
CA LEU A 783 7.11 14.00 8.45
C LEU A 783 8.58 13.59 8.44
N ASP A 784 9.48 14.52 8.09
CA ASP A 784 10.92 14.28 8.11
C ASP A 784 11.41 13.98 9.53
N SER A 785 11.06 14.81 10.53
CA SER A 785 11.41 14.55 11.93
C SER A 785 10.92 13.18 12.40
N LYS A 786 9.68 12.80 12.05
CA LYS A 786 9.12 11.49 12.41
C LYS A 786 9.84 10.33 11.72
N LEU A 787 10.19 10.47 10.44
CA LEU A 787 10.88 9.43 9.66
C LEU A 787 12.34 9.29 10.09
N THR A 788 13.04 10.40 10.28
CA THR A 788 14.42 10.45 10.74
C THR A 788 14.52 9.83 12.13
N LEU A 789 13.64 10.18 13.06
CA LEU A 789 13.56 9.54 14.38
C LEU A 789 13.26 8.04 14.31
N LYS A 790 12.32 7.62 13.44
CA LYS A 790 12.00 6.20 13.26
C LYS A 790 13.20 5.40 12.74
N ARG A 791 13.94 5.95 11.77
CA ARG A 791 15.13 5.34 11.17
C ARG A 791 16.31 5.30 12.13
N LEU A 792 16.58 6.40 12.84
CA LEU A 792 17.61 6.48 13.88
C LEU A 792 17.40 5.42 14.97
N ASN A 793 16.16 5.29 15.45
CA ASN A 793 15.81 4.25 16.40
C ASN A 793 15.89 2.83 15.81
N ALA A 794 15.57 2.66 14.53
CA ALA A 794 15.68 1.36 13.87
C ALA A 794 17.15 0.93 13.76
N GLU A 795 18.04 1.81 13.31
CA GLU A 795 19.48 1.55 13.19
C GLU A 795 20.12 1.21 14.54
N ALA A 796 19.84 2.01 15.58
CA ALA A 796 20.30 1.75 16.95
C ALA A 796 19.84 0.37 17.47
N ARG A 797 18.57 0.01 17.25
CA ARG A 797 18.01 -1.29 17.65
C ARG A 797 18.63 -2.44 16.88
N CYS A 798 18.74 -2.32 15.56
CA CYS A 798 19.33 -3.34 14.68
C CYS A 798 20.79 -3.61 15.05
N MET A 799 21.60 -2.57 15.25
CA MET A 799 23.00 -2.72 15.64
C MET A 799 23.14 -3.34 17.04
N THR A 800 22.33 -2.90 18.01
CA THR A 800 22.33 -3.51 19.36
C THR A 800 21.90 -4.98 19.32
N LYS A 801 20.93 -5.32 18.46
CA LYS A 801 20.49 -6.71 18.26
C LYS A 801 21.58 -7.55 17.62
N ALA A 802 22.24 -7.07 16.55
CA ALA A 802 23.38 -7.73 15.93
C ALA A 802 24.46 -8.06 16.96
N ARG A 803 24.79 -7.10 17.84
CA ARG A 803 25.76 -7.32 18.91
C ARG A 803 25.33 -8.40 19.90
N LYS A 804 24.05 -8.42 20.32
CA LYS A 804 23.49 -9.48 21.18
C LYS A 804 23.55 -10.87 20.55
N LEU A 805 23.49 -10.95 19.22
CA LEU A 805 23.64 -12.18 18.44
C LEU A 805 25.12 -12.60 18.28
N GLY A 806 26.05 -11.89 18.91
CA GLY A 806 27.48 -12.19 18.83
C GLY A 806 28.12 -11.77 17.51
N VAL A 807 27.49 -10.86 16.77
CA VAL A 807 28.04 -10.25 15.55
C VAL A 807 28.87 -9.04 15.96
N PRO A 808 30.16 -8.97 15.61
CA PRO A 808 30.99 -7.82 15.98
C PRO A 808 30.51 -6.55 15.27
N THR A 809 30.17 -5.54 16.06
CA THR A 809 29.69 -4.22 15.63
C THR A 809 30.31 -3.16 16.55
N PRO A 810 30.43 -1.90 16.12
CA PRO A 810 30.91 -0.82 16.97
C PRO A 810 30.02 -0.67 18.21
N VAL A 811 30.62 -0.31 19.36
CA VAL A 811 29.80 0.05 20.54
C VAL A 811 29.03 1.33 20.25
N LEU A 812 27.71 1.28 20.36
CA LEU A 812 26.88 2.48 20.40
C LEU A 812 27.06 3.15 21.78
N TYR A 813 27.72 4.31 21.81
CA TYR A 813 27.96 5.09 23.03
C TYR A 813 26.76 5.96 23.40
N ALA A 814 26.15 6.61 22.40
CA ALA A 814 25.01 7.49 22.62
C ALA A 814 24.08 7.49 21.40
N VAL A 815 22.79 7.69 21.68
CA VAL A 815 21.75 7.96 20.69
C VAL A 815 21.20 9.33 21.05
N ASP A 816 21.27 10.27 20.11
CA ASP A 816 20.70 11.59 20.29
C ASP A 816 19.52 11.78 19.31
N PRO A 817 18.28 11.60 19.80
CA PRO A 817 17.08 11.84 19.00
C PRO A 817 16.94 13.27 18.48
N LEU A 818 17.57 14.26 19.12
CA LEU A 818 17.40 15.69 18.88
C LEU A 818 18.37 16.16 17.80
N LEU A 819 19.66 15.85 17.97
CA LEU A 819 20.70 16.08 16.97
C LEU A 819 20.57 15.14 15.76
N HIS A 820 19.68 14.15 15.86
CA HIS A 820 19.58 13.06 14.90
C HIS A 820 20.92 12.33 14.69
N THR A 821 21.70 12.20 15.77
CA THR A 821 23.04 11.59 15.74
C THR A 821 23.11 10.25 16.45
N LEU A 822 23.94 9.35 15.92
CA LEU A 822 24.38 8.13 16.58
C LEU A 822 25.88 8.20 16.83
N THR A 823 26.30 8.05 18.08
CA THR A 823 27.73 8.09 18.46
C THR A 823 28.22 6.67 18.71
N PHE A 824 29.22 6.25 17.95
CA PHE A 824 29.79 4.91 17.96
C PHE A 824 31.27 4.91 18.40
N GLU A 825 31.74 3.75 18.87
CA GLU A 825 33.17 3.43 18.96
C GLU A 825 33.85 3.70 17.61
N TYR A 826 34.99 4.39 17.65
CA TYR A 826 35.86 4.48 16.48
C TYR A 826 36.59 3.14 16.30
N VAL A 827 36.32 2.45 15.19
CA VAL A 827 36.99 1.20 14.84
C VAL A 827 38.26 1.52 14.06
N ASP A 828 39.41 1.32 14.69
CA ASP A 828 40.70 1.46 14.02
C ASP A 828 40.99 0.23 13.13
N GLY A 829 40.94 0.41 11.82
CA GLY A 829 41.04 -0.67 10.86
C GLY A 829 40.88 -0.22 9.41
N LEU A 830 41.19 -1.12 8.48
CA LEU A 830 40.94 -0.93 7.05
C LEU A 830 39.58 -1.51 6.67
N SER A 831 38.91 -0.89 5.70
CA SER A 831 37.70 -1.50 5.14
C SER A 831 38.08 -2.78 4.37
N VAL A 832 37.18 -3.77 4.35
CA VAL A 832 37.41 -5.00 3.57
C VAL A 832 37.64 -4.66 2.09
N LYS A 833 36.93 -3.65 1.57
CA LYS A 833 37.17 -3.10 0.23
C LYS A 833 38.64 -2.71 0.01
N ASP A 834 39.23 -1.96 0.93
CA ASP A 834 40.61 -1.47 0.77
C ASP A 834 41.63 -2.60 0.87
N ILE A 835 41.38 -3.59 1.73
CA ILE A 835 42.22 -4.79 1.85
C ILE A 835 42.20 -5.60 0.55
N LEU A 836 41.01 -5.85 0.00
CA LEU A 836 40.84 -6.60 -1.24
C LEU A 836 41.41 -5.84 -2.45
N LEU A 837 41.32 -4.50 -2.49
CA LEU A 837 42.00 -3.70 -3.51
C LEU A 837 43.53 -3.83 -3.40
N GLY A 838 44.07 -3.90 -2.18
CA GLY A 838 45.50 -4.12 -1.93
C GLY A 838 46.03 -5.46 -2.46
N PHE A 839 45.21 -6.52 -2.44
CA PHE A 839 45.57 -7.81 -3.05
C PHE A 839 45.77 -7.74 -4.56
N GLY A 840 45.00 -6.88 -5.24
CA GLY A 840 45.17 -6.62 -6.67
C GLY A 840 46.52 -5.99 -7.01
N SER A 841 47.16 -5.28 -6.07
CA SER A 841 48.44 -4.58 -6.28
C SER A 841 49.67 -5.37 -5.79
N ASN A 842 49.52 -6.19 -4.75
CA ASN A 842 50.65 -6.85 -4.07
C ASN A 842 50.65 -8.39 -4.19
N GLY A 843 49.69 -8.96 -4.93
CA GLY A 843 49.45 -10.41 -5.00
C GLY A 843 48.43 -10.88 -3.96
N ILE A 844 47.69 -11.95 -4.29
CA ILE A 844 46.62 -12.49 -3.45
C ILE A 844 47.23 -13.30 -2.30
N ASN A 845 47.03 -12.84 -1.07
CA ASN A 845 47.28 -13.66 0.12
C ASN A 845 46.07 -14.59 0.35
N GLU A 846 46.14 -15.83 -0.13
CA GLU A 846 45.02 -16.79 -0.04
C GLU A 846 44.61 -17.09 1.41
N GLU A 847 45.55 -17.10 2.36
CA GLU A 847 45.26 -17.36 3.78
C GLU A 847 44.42 -16.23 4.39
N GLN A 848 44.82 -14.98 4.13
CA GLN A 848 44.08 -13.80 4.60
C GLN A 848 42.71 -13.67 3.92
N LEU A 849 42.61 -14.04 2.64
CA LEU A 849 41.34 -14.05 1.89
C LEU A 849 40.34 -15.06 2.50
N VAL A 850 40.81 -16.27 2.83
CA VAL A 850 39.98 -17.32 3.46
C VAL A 850 39.56 -16.91 4.86
N ASP A 851 40.44 -16.29 5.64
CA ASP A 851 40.10 -15.77 6.97
C ASP A 851 38.99 -14.71 6.88
N ILE A 852 39.11 -13.72 6.00
CA ILE A 852 38.09 -12.69 5.77
C ILE A 852 36.75 -13.33 5.35
N ALA A 853 36.76 -14.25 4.38
CA ALA A 853 35.56 -14.95 3.93
C ALA A 853 34.88 -15.73 5.06
N THR A 854 35.66 -16.37 5.92
CA THR A 854 35.20 -17.12 7.10
C THR A 854 34.49 -16.19 8.08
N GLN A 855 35.11 -15.06 8.39
CA GLN A 855 34.55 -14.09 9.33
C GLN A 855 33.26 -13.47 8.79
N ILE A 856 33.20 -13.15 7.49
CA ILE A 856 31.99 -12.61 6.84
C ILE A 856 30.86 -13.64 6.87
N GLY A 857 31.11 -14.88 6.43
CA GLY A 857 30.10 -15.94 6.40
C GLY A 857 29.50 -16.21 7.79
N ASN A 858 30.36 -16.31 8.80
CA ASN A 858 29.93 -16.50 10.19
C ASN A 858 29.12 -15.32 10.75
N ALA A 859 29.51 -14.08 10.43
CA ALA A 859 28.81 -12.88 10.89
C ALA A 859 27.42 -12.77 10.25
N VAL A 860 27.32 -12.97 8.94
CA VAL A 860 26.05 -12.92 8.20
C VAL A 860 25.13 -14.08 8.61
N GLY A 861 25.68 -15.28 8.84
CA GLY A 861 24.91 -16.42 9.33
C GLY A 861 24.22 -16.14 10.67
N LYS A 862 24.97 -15.58 11.64
CA LYS A 862 24.42 -15.18 12.95
C LYS A 862 23.38 -14.07 12.86
N LEU A 863 23.56 -13.09 11.97
CA LEU A 863 22.55 -12.06 11.71
C LEU A 863 21.23 -12.69 11.25
N HIS A 864 21.31 -13.53 10.21
CA HIS A 864 20.15 -14.14 9.57
C HIS A 864 19.42 -15.14 10.49
N ASP A 865 20.15 -15.92 11.29
CA ASP A 865 19.56 -16.82 12.30
C ASP A 865 18.83 -16.05 13.41
N GLY A 866 19.36 -14.88 13.78
CA GLY A 866 18.68 -13.95 14.69
C GLY A 866 17.50 -13.19 14.07
N GLY A 867 17.12 -13.49 12.82
CA GLY A 867 16.05 -12.81 12.08
C GLY A 867 16.34 -11.34 11.81
N LEU A 868 17.61 -11.00 11.56
CA LEU A 868 18.05 -9.65 11.24
C LEU A 868 18.68 -9.63 9.85
N VAL A 869 18.13 -8.80 8.95
CA VAL A 869 18.63 -8.55 7.59
C VAL A 869 19.32 -7.19 7.60
N HIS A 870 20.54 -7.12 7.07
CA HIS A 870 21.36 -5.91 7.06
C HIS A 870 20.87 -4.89 6.03
N GLY A 871 20.46 -5.34 4.84
CA GLY A 871 19.86 -4.51 3.77
C GLY A 871 20.85 -3.69 2.93
N ASP A 872 22.16 -3.75 3.24
CA ASP A 872 23.23 -3.04 2.50
C ASP A 872 24.60 -3.71 2.73
N LEU A 873 24.67 -5.03 2.50
CA LEU A 873 25.91 -5.79 2.68
C LEU A 873 26.88 -5.52 1.54
N THR A 874 27.83 -4.60 1.77
CA THR A 874 28.93 -4.30 0.85
C THR A 874 30.28 -4.41 1.55
N THR A 875 31.37 -4.63 0.80
CA THR A 875 32.74 -4.69 1.35
C THR A 875 33.20 -3.35 1.96
N SER A 876 32.49 -2.25 1.67
CA SER A 876 32.75 -0.93 2.26
C SER A 876 32.10 -0.75 3.64
N ASN A 877 31.09 -1.57 3.97
CA ASN A 877 30.38 -1.57 5.25
C ASN A 877 30.96 -2.60 6.23
N MET A 878 32.23 -2.96 6.03
CA MET A 878 32.95 -3.98 6.78
C MET A 878 34.37 -3.49 7.07
N ILE A 879 34.81 -3.54 8.33
CA ILE A 879 36.15 -3.11 8.74
C ILE A 879 36.87 -4.28 9.42
N ILE A 880 38.13 -4.51 9.04
CA ILE A 880 39.03 -5.40 9.78
C ILE A 880 39.83 -4.57 10.78
N LYS A 881 39.59 -4.82 12.08
CA LYS A 881 40.25 -4.07 13.16
C LYS A 881 41.74 -4.41 13.23
N ASN A 882 42.62 -3.40 13.13
CA ASN A 882 44.09 -3.58 13.07
C ASN A 882 44.64 -4.37 14.27
N SER A 883 44.11 -4.11 15.47
CA SER A 883 44.60 -4.70 16.72
C SER A 883 44.24 -6.18 16.90
N THR A 884 43.18 -6.67 16.24
CA THR A 884 42.64 -8.02 16.50
C THR A 884 42.44 -8.85 15.25
N ASN A 885 42.63 -8.27 14.06
CA ASN A 885 42.27 -8.87 12.77
C ASN A 885 40.83 -9.43 12.73
N LYS A 886 39.90 -8.75 13.44
CA LYS A 886 38.49 -9.16 13.53
C LYS A 886 37.63 -8.26 12.65
N LEU A 887 36.73 -8.89 11.91
CA LEU A 887 35.69 -8.24 11.14
C LEU A 887 34.70 -7.53 12.07
N VAL A 888 34.38 -6.29 11.73
CA VAL A 888 33.35 -5.48 12.36
C VAL A 888 32.39 -5.00 11.28
N LEU A 889 31.11 -5.34 11.41
CA LEU A 889 30.05 -4.86 10.51
C LEU A 889 29.61 -3.47 10.95
N ILE A 890 29.47 -2.57 9.98
CA ILE A 890 29.09 -1.17 10.19
C ILE A 890 27.92 -0.78 9.28
N ASP A 891 27.29 0.35 9.58
CA ASP A 891 26.16 0.91 8.80
C ASP A 891 24.88 0.05 8.73
N PHE A 892 24.12 0.02 9.82
CA PHE A 892 22.82 -0.66 9.89
C PHE A 892 21.66 0.24 9.44
N GLY A 893 21.93 1.22 8.58
CA GLY A 893 20.97 2.26 8.19
C GLY A 893 19.76 1.74 7.41
N LEU A 894 19.91 0.60 6.72
CA LEU A 894 18.86 -0.07 5.95
C LEU A 894 18.41 -1.41 6.55
N SER A 895 18.88 -1.73 7.77
CA SER A 895 18.63 -3.03 8.39
C SER A 895 17.23 -3.14 8.98
N PHE A 896 16.63 -4.33 8.87
CA PHE A 896 15.30 -4.64 9.38
C PHE A 896 15.18 -6.08 9.89
N ILE A 897 14.15 -6.33 10.69
CA ILE A 897 13.87 -7.66 11.26
C ILE A 897 13.01 -8.42 10.26
N SER A 898 13.47 -9.59 9.81
CA SER A 898 12.70 -10.48 8.96
C SER A 898 13.05 -11.94 9.24
N THR A 899 12.02 -12.78 9.24
CA THR A 899 12.14 -14.24 9.30
C THR A 899 12.02 -14.88 7.92
N ILE A 900 11.72 -14.08 6.88
CA ILE A 900 11.47 -14.54 5.52
C ILE A 900 12.82 -14.92 4.86
N PRO A 901 12.94 -16.12 4.25
CA PRO A 901 14.17 -16.55 3.57
C PRO A 901 14.56 -15.67 2.38
N GLU A 902 13.59 -15.12 1.66
CA GLU A 902 13.79 -14.28 0.47
C GLU A 902 14.55 -12.99 0.81
N ASP A 903 14.19 -12.31 1.90
CA ASP A 903 14.87 -11.08 2.34
C ASP A 903 16.35 -11.35 2.69
N LYS A 904 16.63 -12.52 3.29
CA LYS A 904 17.99 -12.98 3.62
C LYS A 904 18.80 -13.34 2.36
N ALA A 905 18.13 -13.86 1.33
CA ALA A 905 18.75 -14.19 0.06
C ALA A 905 19.17 -12.93 -0.71
N VAL A 906 18.37 -11.86 -0.64
CA VAL A 906 18.73 -10.54 -1.22
C VAL A 906 20.02 -10.00 -0.61
N ASP A 907 20.19 -10.11 0.71
CA ASP A 907 21.40 -9.67 1.41
C ASP A 907 22.67 -10.40 0.90
N LEU A 908 22.59 -11.72 0.70
CA LEU A 908 23.69 -12.51 0.14
C LEU A 908 23.96 -12.16 -1.34
N TYR A 909 22.92 -11.87 -2.11
CA TYR A 909 23.03 -11.46 -3.51
C TYR A 909 23.71 -10.10 -3.66
N VAL A 910 23.33 -9.10 -2.84
CA VAL A 910 23.96 -7.78 -2.85
C VAL A 910 25.45 -7.89 -2.53
N LEU A 911 25.81 -8.76 -1.58
CA LEU A 911 27.21 -9.03 -1.24
C LEU A 911 27.98 -9.71 -2.38
N GLU A 912 27.37 -10.67 -3.09
CA GLU A 912 27.96 -11.29 -4.28
C GLU A 912 28.28 -10.24 -5.36
N ARG A 913 27.30 -9.37 -5.66
CA ARG A 913 27.47 -8.30 -6.66
C ARG A 913 28.51 -7.27 -6.23
N ALA A 914 28.58 -6.94 -4.94
CA ALA A 914 29.60 -6.05 -4.40
C ALA A 914 31.01 -6.63 -4.56
N LEU A 915 31.18 -7.94 -4.36
CA LEU A 915 32.45 -8.63 -4.58
C LEU A 915 32.84 -8.64 -6.07
N ILE A 916 31.92 -9.05 -6.96
CA ILE A 916 32.15 -9.11 -8.41
C ILE A 916 32.46 -7.72 -9.00
N SER A 917 31.75 -6.68 -8.56
CA SER A 917 31.89 -5.34 -9.15
C SER A 917 33.15 -4.61 -8.69
N MET A 918 33.64 -4.88 -7.49
CA MET A 918 34.73 -4.10 -6.88
C MET A 918 36.08 -4.80 -6.91
N HIS A 919 36.12 -6.11 -7.16
CA HIS A 919 37.30 -6.94 -6.90
C HIS A 919 37.63 -7.95 -8.01
N SER A 920 37.32 -7.66 -9.28
CA SER A 920 37.49 -8.55 -10.44
C SER A 920 38.87 -9.23 -10.61
N SER A 921 39.91 -8.68 -9.99
CA SER A 921 41.28 -9.22 -9.97
C SER A 921 41.53 -10.29 -8.90
N CYS A 922 40.61 -10.47 -7.94
CA CYS A 922 40.80 -11.27 -6.72
C CYS A 922 39.90 -12.52 -6.69
N GLY A 923 39.97 -13.37 -7.71
CA GLY A 923 39.42 -14.73 -7.66
C GLY A 923 37.98 -14.84 -7.16
N ASP A 924 37.08 -13.96 -7.65
CA ASP A 924 35.71 -13.67 -7.17
C ASP A 924 34.87 -14.90 -6.84
N VAL A 925 35.05 -15.97 -7.60
CA VAL A 925 34.31 -17.22 -7.43
C VAL A 925 34.76 -17.99 -6.18
N LYS A 926 36.03 -17.91 -5.78
CA LYS A 926 36.59 -18.63 -4.64
C LYS A 926 36.19 -18.00 -3.30
N ILE A 927 36.29 -16.68 -3.17
CA ILE A 927 35.97 -15.98 -1.91
C ILE A 927 34.49 -16.09 -1.55
N PHE A 928 33.60 -15.89 -2.54
CA PHE A 928 32.17 -16.01 -2.32
C PHE A 928 31.75 -17.46 -2.02
N LYS A 929 32.32 -18.46 -2.72
CA LYS A 929 32.09 -19.88 -2.41
C LYS A 929 32.56 -20.24 -1.00
N ALA A 930 33.72 -19.75 -0.57
CA ALA A 930 34.21 -19.96 0.78
C ALA A 930 33.28 -19.31 1.81
N MET A 931 32.86 -18.07 1.58
CA MET A 931 31.94 -17.35 2.45
C MET A 931 30.59 -18.05 2.60
N VAL A 932 29.97 -18.48 1.48
CA VAL A 932 28.70 -19.23 1.50
C VAL A 932 28.84 -20.54 2.28
N ARG A 933 29.96 -21.25 2.11
CA ARG A 933 30.25 -22.46 2.90
C ARG A 933 30.29 -22.18 4.40
N TYR A 934 30.92 -21.09 4.83
CA TYR A 934 30.95 -20.73 6.26
C TYR A 934 29.64 -20.15 6.76
N TYR A 935 28.87 -19.46 5.92
CA TYR A 935 27.49 -19.07 6.21
C TYR A 935 26.60 -20.29 6.47
N GLU A 936 26.69 -21.32 5.62
CA GLU A 936 25.95 -22.58 5.77
C GLU A 936 26.36 -23.36 7.03
N GLN A 937 27.61 -23.24 7.48
CA GLN A 937 28.08 -23.87 8.71
C GLN A 937 27.63 -23.11 9.98
N ALA A 938 27.47 -21.79 9.89
CA ALA A 938 27.05 -20.95 11.01
C ALA A 938 25.53 -20.82 11.15
N SER A 939 24.78 -21.03 10.07
CA SER A 939 23.31 -20.95 10.05
C SER A 939 22.67 -22.32 10.34
N SER A 940 21.67 -22.33 11.22
CA SER A 940 20.82 -23.48 11.55
C SER A 940 19.85 -23.87 10.43
N SER A 941 19.72 -23.05 9.38
CA SER A 941 18.82 -23.28 8.25
C SER A 941 19.56 -23.68 6.97
N GLN A 942 19.75 -24.99 6.76
CA GLN A 942 20.28 -25.57 5.52
C GLN A 942 19.51 -25.13 4.25
N ALA A 943 18.22 -24.78 4.39
CA ALA A 943 17.35 -24.35 3.30
C ALA A 943 17.77 -23.02 2.63
N THR A 944 18.47 -22.13 3.34
CA THR A 944 18.83 -20.79 2.81
C THR A 944 20.07 -20.84 1.91
N GLY A 945 21.07 -21.64 2.29
CA GLY A 945 22.27 -21.86 1.49
C GLY A 945 22.01 -22.68 0.23
N GLN A 946 21.18 -23.73 0.32
CA GLN A 946 20.73 -24.50 -0.83
C GLN A 946 19.88 -23.68 -1.82
N LYS A 947 19.09 -22.71 -1.35
CA LYS A 947 18.31 -21.82 -2.23
C LYS A 947 19.21 -20.78 -2.93
N ALA A 948 20.18 -20.20 -2.23
CA ALA A 948 21.19 -19.33 -2.83
C ALA A 948 22.05 -20.04 -3.89
N ASN A 949 22.41 -21.31 -3.64
CA ASN A 949 23.09 -22.15 -4.64
C ASN A 949 22.17 -22.56 -5.81
N ASN A 950 20.88 -22.84 -5.55
CA ASN A 950 19.90 -23.17 -6.61
C ASN A 950 19.56 -21.97 -7.50
N ASP A 951 19.50 -20.76 -6.94
CA ASP A 951 19.29 -19.53 -7.71
C ASP A 951 20.54 -19.19 -8.55
N ARG A 952 21.73 -19.51 -8.04
CA ARG A 952 22.99 -19.46 -8.79
C ARG A 952 23.06 -20.48 -9.93
N MET A 953 22.43 -21.65 -9.78
CA MET A 953 22.39 -22.70 -10.82
C MET A 953 21.35 -22.40 -11.89
N LYS A 954 20.20 -21.80 -11.54
CA LYS A 954 19.22 -21.31 -12.50
C LYS A 954 19.75 -20.17 -13.37
N LEU A 955 20.49 -19.21 -12.79
CA LEU A 955 20.99 -18.07 -13.58
C LEU A 955 22.24 -18.38 -14.43
N ASN A 956 23.11 -19.32 -14.01
CA ASN A 956 24.26 -19.72 -14.83
C ASN A 956 23.87 -20.62 -16.01
N LEU A 957 22.78 -21.39 -15.91
CA LEU A 957 22.25 -22.11 -17.07
C LEU A 957 21.61 -21.16 -18.09
N ASP A 958 20.98 -20.07 -17.65
CA ASP A 958 20.36 -19.09 -18.56
C ASP A 958 21.39 -18.19 -19.30
N LEU A 959 22.63 -18.08 -18.80
CA LEU A 959 23.71 -17.31 -19.44
C LEU A 959 24.62 -18.15 -20.35
N LEU A 960 24.66 -19.48 -20.21
CA LEU A 960 25.48 -20.37 -21.04
C LEU A 960 24.71 -20.96 -22.24
N ASP A 961 23.38 -20.93 -22.25
CA ASP A 961 22.58 -21.43 -23.37
C ASP A 961 22.37 -20.39 -24.51
N ASN A 962 22.99 -19.20 -24.45
CA ASN A 962 22.77 -18.12 -25.43
C ASN A 962 24.00 -17.56 -26.16
N THR A 963 25.16 -18.22 -26.12
CA THR A 963 26.28 -17.83 -27.01
C THR A 963 27.02 -19.04 -27.56
N ASP A 964 26.74 -19.35 -28.81
CA ASP A 964 27.46 -20.31 -29.64
C ASP A 964 28.79 -19.68 -30.17
N ALA A 965 29.59 -19.10 -29.27
CA ALA A 965 30.87 -18.49 -29.63
C ALA A 965 31.93 -18.79 -28.57
N ARG A 966 32.94 -19.58 -28.97
CA ARG A 966 34.18 -19.75 -28.21
C ARG A 966 34.95 -18.41 -28.15
N PRO A 967 35.62 -18.07 -27.05
CA PRO A 967 36.40 -16.83 -26.96
C PRO A 967 37.69 -16.96 -27.78
N ASP A 968 37.98 -15.95 -28.60
CA ASP A 968 39.27 -15.75 -29.27
C ASP A 968 40.08 -14.70 -28.47
N ASP A 969 41.40 -14.88 -28.35
CA ASP A 969 42.34 -14.26 -27.39
C ASP A 969 42.57 -12.72 -27.54
N SER A 970 41.71 -11.99 -28.27
CA SER A 970 41.98 -10.61 -28.75
C SER A 970 41.05 -9.50 -28.19
N THR A 971 40.18 -9.79 -27.22
CA THR A 971 39.20 -8.82 -26.70
C THR A 971 39.38 -8.54 -25.21
N LEU A 972 39.60 -7.26 -24.83
CA LEU A 972 39.80 -6.83 -23.44
C LEU A 972 38.60 -5.99 -22.97
N TYR A 973 38.08 -6.29 -21.77
CA TYR A 973 36.98 -5.57 -21.15
C TYR A 973 37.50 -4.42 -20.28
N ILE A 974 37.10 -3.18 -20.57
CA ILE A 974 37.47 -2.01 -19.77
C ILE A 974 36.23 -1.53 -18.99
N ILE A 975 36.38 -1.45 -17.66
CA ILE A 975 35.33 -1.06 -16.72
C ILE A 975 35.52 0.42 -16.35
N ILE A 976 34.56 1.28 -16.72
CA ILE A 976 34.57 2.69 -16.32
C ILE A 976 33.41 2.97 -15.35
N PRO A 977 33.68 3.37 -14.10
CA PRO A 977 32.63 3.76 -13.16
C PRO A 977 32.01 5.12 -13.56
N SER A 978 30.70 5.17 -13.77
CA SER A 978 29.98 6.45 -13.88
C SER A 978 29.80 7.05 -12.48
N ILE A 979 30.56 8.10 -12.19
CA ILE A 979 30.55 8.77 -10.88
C ILE A 979 29.23 9.53 -10.62
N CYS A 980 28.39 9.77 -11.65
CA CYS A 980 27.13 10.51 -11.50
C CYS A 980 25.90 9.63 -11.26
N THR A 981 25.90 8.36 -11.67
CA THR A 981 24.73 7.47 -11.56
C THR A 981 24.99 6.24 -10.68
N GLY A 982 26.24 6.00 -10.26
CA GLY A 982 26.63 4.78 -9.55
C GLY A 982 26.59 3.53 -10.42
N SER A 983 26.40 3.66 -11.74
CA SER A 983 26.37 2.54 -12.69
C SER A 983 27.76 2.31 -13.27
N VAL A 984 28.15 1.06 -13.42
CA VAL A 984 29.40 0.64 -14.08
C VAL A 984 29.10 0.40 -15.56
N VAL A 985 29.79 1.11 -16.46
CA VAL A 985 29.68 0.86 -17.92
C VAL A 985 30.83 -0.05 -18.34
N LEU A 986 30.49 -1.20 -18.93
CA LEU A 986 31.45 -2.15 -19.48
C LEU A 986 31.66 -1.82 -20.96
N LEU A 987 32.87 -1.42 -21.35
CA LEU A 987 33.23 -1.17 -22.75
C LEU A 987 34.03 -2.36 -23.30
N LEU A 988 33.55 -2.91 -24.42
CA LEU A 988 34.23 -3.92 -25.23
C LEU A 988 35.11 -3.20 -26.26
N VAL A 989 36.43 -3.38 -26.19
CA VAL A 989 37.38 -2.72 -27.09
C VAL A 989 38.30 -3.77 -27.73
N THR A 990 38.41 -3.74 -29.05
CA THR A 990 39.32 -4.61 -29.82
C THR A 990 40.76 -4.08 -29.75
N SER A 991 41.75 -4.96 -29.93
CA SER A 991 43.18 -4.68 -29.71
C SER A 991 43.74 -3.45 -30.41
N GLU A 992 43.13 -2.99 -31.51
CA GLU A 992 43.59 -1.83 -32.30
C GLU A 992 43.30 -0.47 -31.65
N TRP A 993 42.35 -0.38 -30.72
CA TRP A 993 41.88 0.90 -30.14
C TRP A 993 42.33 1.15 -28.69
N ILE A 994 42.95 0.16 -28.06
CA ILE A 994 43.35 0.18 -26.64
C ILE A 994 44.32 1.34 -26.33
N GLY A 995 45.27 1.60 -27.23
CA GLY A 995 46.26 2.68 -27.04
C GLY A 995 45.62 4.07 -27.04
N ILE A 996 44.59 4.30 -27.85
CA ILE A 996 43.92 5.60 -27.98
C ILE A 996 43.04 5.87 -26.75
N VAL A 997 42.32 4.85 -26.27
CA VAL A 997 41.45 4.97 -25.09
C VAL A 997 42.29 5.24 -23.84
N ILE A 998 43.44 4.58 -23.66
CA ILE A 998 44.30 4.80 -22.49
C ILE A 998 44.90 6.21 -22.48
N VAL A 999 45.39 6.71 -23.63
CA VAL A 999 45.94 8.07 -23.74
C VAL A 999 44.88 9.15 -23.47
N MET A 1000 43.65 8.94 -23.95
CA MET A 1000 42.54 9.89 -23.71
C MET A 1000 42.03 9.88 -22.26
N VAL A 1001 42.02 8.73 -21.59
CA VAL A 1001 41.65 8.65 -20.15
C VAL A 1001 42.70 9.37 -19.28
N ILE A 1002 43.99 9.26 -19.63
CA ILE A 1002 45.08 9.96 -18.93
C ILE A 1002 45.03 11.48 -19.17
N LEU A 1003 44.71 11.93 -20.40
CA LEU A 1003 44.49 13.35 -20.72
C LEU A 1003 43.25 13.92 -20.04
N ALA A 1004 42.17 13.14 -19.90
CA ALA A 1004 40.95 13.59 -19.23
C ALA A 1004 41.12 13.76 -17.71
N PHE A 1005 41.93 12.90 -17.06
CA PHE A 1005 42.25 13.01 -15.64
C PHE A 1005 43.13 14.22 -15.31
N THR A 1006 43.98 14.64 -16.24
CA THR A 1006 44.87 15.80 -16.06
C THR A 1006 44.18 17.15 -16.27
N MET A 1007 43.04 17.21 -16.98
CA MET A 1007 42.32 18.47 -17.30
C MET A 1007 41.07 18.79 -16.44
N ASN A 1008 40.68 17.91 -15.50
CA ASN A 1008 39.62 18.13 -14.50
C ASN A 1008 38.27 18.72 -15.01
N GLN A 1009 37.82 18.31 -16.19
CA GLN A 1009 36.53 18.74 -16.80
C GLN A 1009 35.61 17.53 -16.99
N LYS A 1010 34.72 17.28 -16.00
CA LYS A 1010 33.91 16.04 -15.89
C LYS A 1010 32.79 15.89 -16.93
N SER A 1011 32.29 17.00 -17.48
CA SER A 1011 31.15 17.00 -18.43
C SER A 1011 31.56 16.57 -19.85
N TYR A 1012 32.83 16.72 -20.20
CA TYR A 1012 33.35 16.45 -21.54
C TYR A 1012 33.52 14.94 -21.81
N ILE A 1013 33.70 14.14 -20.75
CA ILE A 1013 33.91 12.68 -20.82
C ILE A 1013 32.65 11.96 -21.34
N CYS A 1014 31.46 12.30 -20.82
CA CYS A 1014 30.21 11.70 -21.29
C CYS A 1014 29.91 12.08 -22.74
N TYR A 1015 30.26 13.31 -23.16
CA TYR A 1015 30.05 13.79 -24.53
C TYR A 1015 30.97 13.10 -25.55
N LEU A 1016 32.25 12.89 -25.22
CA LEU A 1016 33.17 12.17 -26.10
C LEU A 1016 32.86 10.67 -26.19
N VAL A 1017 32.50 10.03 -25.07
CA VAL A 1017 32.06 8.61 -25.06
C VAL A 1017 30.78 8.44 -25.87
N TYR A 1018 29.85 9.40 -25.80
CA TYR A 1018 28.64 9.40 -26.61
C TYR A 1018 28.92 9.60 -28.12
N GLN A 1019 29.91 10.42 -28.49
CA GLN A 1019 30.32 10.62 -29.89
C GLN A 1019 31.13 9.45 -30.46
N MET A 1020 31.86 8.69 -29.64
CA MET A 1020 32.57 7.48 -30.08
C MET A 1020 31.68 6.22 -30.18
N LEU A 1021 30.58 6.16 -29.43
CA LEU A 1021 29.57 5.08 -29.54
C LEU A 1021 28.63 5.26 -30.73
N ARG A 1022 28.67 6.42 -31.38
CA ARG A 1022 27.94 6.77 -32.60
C ARG A 1022 28.81 6.55 -33.82
#